data_AF-A0A517ZQ27-F1
#
_entry.id   AF-A0A517ZQ27-F1
#
_cell.length_a   1.000
_cell.length_b   1.000
_cell.length_c   1.000
_cell.angle_alpha   90.00
_cell.angle_beta   90.00
_cell.angle_gamma   90.00
#
_symmetry.space_group_name_H-M   'P 1'
#
loop_
_entity.id
_entity.type
_entity.pdbx_description
1 polymer ?
#
loop_
_entity_poly.entity_id
_entity_poly.type
_entity_poly.pdbx_seq_one_letter_code
_entity_poly.pdbx_strand_id
1 'polypeptide(L)'
;MKPIRCCFTLLALFAMFSIIAGNASAQDLPANWQQLPAADFANEVDKVFDEQDKRPAGNFDSNAVMKHAASLFLEIDLEQAATTEFPVILKLFRAGWHKLDQKQRAAVRTVLAARQDNWNGRPYEELRSKVIVMEWIGVPYEIYSQDARSWVNAGGDVSTVRDEDLHFFALFTAADPKVCRSSFTVQWEGRLTAPQTGQYTFSISPINVNATYGNYSVEQTMNVSLNGQQIISATPENWSSESQPVQLTAGQIVPIQVNMAVVSPRLPLHALHATFSWEGPGISKKIVPNEQLKLPGSDDNGLRATYTWTESGLPITVAKIDDAIDFAWTSGKVIVNSGASEQEEVNLWAAWKKQMSTQFLDTLVPDGKPVMLHPRMSNAKDSSQGMASDERKQFLEMLLTRPALLDPLGAGGAVDLYRDFRIGATELALDVFGQWAIRNANCECRMPHETWLPGIDLENREAYHFMAVAVTQELPAHADRLRDEFLELPDGSCSLPVAYVLGYSYLGRDKLEEWTELLDTRLAEESLTGDKRVNWLIARAHAQEIRLGSRNPYATIKTRPMDARYMLDTAMLAAQDPDLKLKVMKQIAARLSATRKFDKARALLDEAASLAPVGRAADIADWKASIDKFEADHAAAIVARSGVARKAYVDALVRRRDRAAAVGDSAAVDRYNLKIDANVVEE
;
A
#
# COMPACT_ATOMS: atom_id res chain seq x y z
N MET A 1 25.98 -13.42 -6.26
CA MET A 1 24.55 -13.36 -5.89
C MET A 1 24.45 -12.94 -4.44
N LYS A 2 23.96 -11.73 -4.16
CA LYS A 2 23.71 -11.22 -2.80
C LYS A 2 22.20 -11.15 -2.60
N PRO A 3 21.63 -11.59 -1.47
CA PRO A 3 20.21 -11.43 -1.20
C PRO A 3 19.94 -10.02 -0.66
N ILE A 4 19.18 -9.22 -1.40
CA ILE A 4 18.60 -7.97 -0.90
C ILE A 4 17.39 -8.39 -0.04
N ARG A 5 17.48 -8.16 1.27
CA ARG A 5 16.48 -8.56 2.27
C ARG A 5 15.21 -7.72 2.13
N CYS A 6 14.08 -8.41 2.24
CA CYS A 6 12.72 -7.88 2.36
C CYS A 6 12.60 -6.83 3.47
N CYS A 7 12.13 -5.63 3.14
CA CYS A 7 11.68 -4.62 4.10
C CYS A 7 10.28 -4.05 3.77
N PHE A 8 9.60 -4.54 2.72
CA PHE A 8 8.37 -3.89 2.23
C PHE A 8 7.06 -4.32 2.94
N THR A 9 7.05 -5.38 3.74
CA THR A 9 5.81 -5.89 4.35
C THR A 9 5.38 -5.17 5.63
N LEU A 10 6.22 -4.32 6.24
CA LEU A 10 5.93 -3.63 7.50
C LEU A 10 5.25 -2.25 7.34
N LEU A 11 5.14 -1.72 6.12
CA LEU A 11 4.73 -0.31 5.91
C LEU A 11 3.23 -0.03 6.07
N ALA A 12 2.35 -1.04 6.00
CA ALA A 12 0.92 -0.83 5.79
C ALA A 12 0.03 -0.84 7.06
N LEU A 13 0.56 -1.22 8.22
CA LEU A 13 -0.21 -1.30 9.48
C LEU A 13 -0.48 0.06 10.14
N PHE A 14 -0.12 1.16 9.49
CA PHE A 14 0.35 2.33 10.23
C PHE A 14 -0.19 3.69 9.79
N ALA A 15 -1.09 3.76 8.81
CA ALA A 15 -1.84 4.97 8.52
C ALA A 15 -2.98 5.22 9.55
N MET A 16 -2.87 4.62 10.74
CA MET A 16 -3.93 4.58 11.75
C MET A 16 -4.04 5.89 12.57
N PHE A 17 -3.08 6.82 12.47
CA PHE A 17 -3.14 8.11 13.19
C PHE A 17 -2.51 9.26 12.37
N SER A 18 -3.31 9.88 11.52
CA SER A 18 -3.10 11.21 10.90
C SER A 18 -4.50 11.67 10.45
N ILE A 19 -5.10 12.78 10.90
CA ILE A 19 -4.73 14.17 10.61
C ILE A 19 -5.26 15.07 11.73
N ILE A 20 -4.46 15.31 12.77
CA ILE A 20 -4.47 16.64 13.42
C ILE A 20 -3.01 17.00 13.66
N ALA A 21 -2.31 17.37 12.59
CA ALA A 21 -1.06 18.11 12.69
C ALA A 21 -1.32 19.57 12.27
N GLY A 22 -2.25 20.22 12.97
CA GLY A 22 -2.20 21.67 13.08
C GLY A 22 -1.13 22.00 14.10
N ASN A 23 0.10 22.32 13.64
CA ASN A 23 1.19 22.91 14.43
C ASN A 23 1.12 22.62 15.95
N ALA A 24 1.08 21.34 16.34
CA ALA A 24 1.24 21.00 17.74
C ALA A 24 2.67 21.38 18.09
N SER A 25 2.82 22.38 18.96
CA SER A 25 4.12 22.76 19.52
C SER A 25 4.87 21.47 19.89
N ALA A 26 6.07 21.28 19.36
CA ALA A 26 6.91 20.12 19.64
C ALA A 26 6.87 19.84 21.15
N GLN A 27 6.18 18.76 21.55
CA GLN A 27 6.10 18.39 22.95
C GLN A 27 7.47 17.88 23.36
N ASP A 28 8.02 18.44 24.43
CA ASP A 28 9.32 18.03 24.95
C ASP A 28 9.14 16.95 26.03
N LEU A 29 10.06 15.99 26.04
CA LEU A 29 10.18 15.05 27.14
C LEU A 29 10.64 15.78 28.42
N PRO A 30 10.23 15.32 29.62
CA PRO A 30 10.71 15.90 30.86
C PRO A 30 12.24 15.81 30.96
N ALA A 31 12.90 16.81 31.56
CA ALA A 31 14.36 16.90 31.60
C ALA A 31 15.07 15.67 32.20
N ASN A 32 14.38 14.92 33.05
CA ASN A 32 14.86 13.70 33.70
C ASN A 32 14.32 12.41 33.05
N TRP A 33 13.89 12.43 31.78
CA TRP A 33 13.27 11.27 31.11
C TRP A 33 14.11 9.99 31.18
N GLN A 34 15.44 10.09 31.24
CA GLN A 34 16.39 8.96 31.36
C GLN A 34 16.34 8.23 32.70
N GLN A 35 15.73 8.85 33.72
CA GLN A 35 15.61 8.33 35.07
C GLN A 35 14.20 7.83 35.38
N LEU A 36 13.27 7.98 34.43
CA LEU A 36 11.90 7.54 34.61
C LEU A 36 11.83 6.01 34.67
N PRO A 37 10.99 5.44 35.55
CA PRO A 37 10.61 4.04 35.47
C PRO A 37 10.07 3.69 34.08
N ALA A 38 10.18 2.42 33.69
CA ALA A 38 9.81 1.95 32.36
C ALA A 38 8.38 2.35 31.92
N ALA A 39 7.40 2.25 32.82
CA ALA A 39 6.01 2.63 32.55
C ALA A 39 5.83 4.15 32.35
N ASP A 40 6.51 4.96 33.17
CA ASP A 40 6.44 6.41 33.08
C ASP A 40 7.14 6.91 31.81
N PHE A 41 8.32 6.37 31.51
CA PHE A 41 9.03 6.65 30.27
C PHE A 41 8.19 6.24 29.05
N ALA A 42 7.57 5.07 29.07
CA ALA A 42 6.68 4.59 28.01
C ALA A 42 5.52 5.56 27.74
N ASN A 43 4.93 6.14 28.78
CA ASN A 43 3.83 7.09 28.64
C ASN A 43 4.28 8.47 28.13
N GLU A 44 5.47 8.94 28.51
CA GLU A 44 6.01 10.19 27.99
C GLU A 44 6.47 10.06 26.53
N VAL A 45 7.12 8.94 26.16
CA VAL A 45 7.60 8.73 24.79
C VAL A 45 6.45 8.56 23.78
N ASP A 46 5.33 7.99 24.22
CA ASP A 46 4.13 7.80 23.39
C ASP A 46 3.49 9.14 22.96
N LYS A 47 3.55 10.17 23.83
CA LYS A 47 3.05 11.52 23.52
C LYS A 47 3.86 12.22 22.43
N VAL A 48 5.15 11.89 22.34
CA VAL A 48 6.10 12.50 21.39
C VAL A 48 6.44 11.55 20.24
N PHE A 49 5.74 10.44 20.09
CA PHE A 49 5.98 9.50 19.01
C PHE A 49 5.39 10.04 17.70
N ASP A 50 6.26 10.29 16.72
CA ASP A 50 5.84 10.66 15.38
C ASP A 50 5.42 9.41 14.61
N GLU A 51 4.14 9.37 14.26
CA GLU A 51 3.54 8.31 13.47
C GLU A 51 4.02 8.30 12.03
N GLN A 52 4.37 9.43 11.44
CA GLN A 52 4.86 9.47 10.06
C GLN A 52 6.28 8.91 9.98
N ASP A 53 7.16 9.37 10.86
CA ASP A 53 8.58 8.98 10.87
C ASP A 53 8.85 7.69 11.66
N LYS A 54 7.85 7.14 12.34
CA LYS A 54 7.94 5.94 13.20
C LYS A 54 9.04 6.02 14.25
N ARG A 55 9.17 7.19 14.87
CA ARG A 55 10.16 7.46 15.92
C ARG A 55 9.71 8.59 16.83
N PRO A 56 10.25 8.69 18.04
CA PRO A 56 10.08 9.89 18.87
C PRO A 56 10.59 11.15 18.16
N ALA A 57 9.80 12.22 18.11
CA ALA A 57 10.15 13.51 17.52
C ALA A 57 9.80 14.66 18.48
N GLY A 58 10.70 15.65 18.57
CA GLY A 58 10.59 16.81 19.46
C GLY A 58 11.95 17.48 19.64
N ASN A 59 12.08 18.43 20.58
CA ASN A 59 13.37 19.12 20.81
C ASN A 59 14.29 18.32 21.73
N PHE A 60 14.54 17.06 21.38
CA PHE A 60 15.39 16.14 22.12
C PHE A 60 16.20 15.25 21.18
N ASP A 61 17.23 14.58 21.71
CA ASP A 61 17.98 13.57 20.96
C ASP A 61 17.13 12.31 20.78
N SER A 62 16.39 12.24 19.67
CA SER A 62 15.56 11.09 19.27
C SER A 62 16.36 9.78 19.29
N ASN A 63 17.65 9.81 18.92
CA ASN A 63 18.50 8.61 18.94
C ASN A 63 18.81 8.14 20.36
N ALA A 64 19.02 9.06 21.31
CA ALA A 64 19.17 8.72 22.72
C ALA A 64 17.88 8.13 23.30
N VAL A 65 16.72 8.72 22.98
CA VAL A 65 15.40 8.23 23.42
C VAL A 65 15.15 6.81 22.89
N MET A 66 15.38 6.56 21.60
CA MET A 66 15.23 5.22 21.00
C MET A 66 16.17 4.19 21.65
N LYS A 67 17.41 4.56 21.96
CA LYS A 67 18.37 3.65 22.63
C LYS A 67 17.93 3.31 24.05
N HIS A 68 17.44 4.30 24.79
CA HIS A 68 16.94 4.08 26.15
C HIS A 68 15.67 3.23 26.16
N ALA A 69 14.72 3.49 25.25
CA ALA A 69 13.53 2.67 25.05
C ALA A 69 13.90 1.20 24.77
N ALA A 70 14.89 0.97 23.90
CA ALA A 70 15.39 -0.37 23.62
C ALA A 70 16.05 -1.03 24.83
N SER A 71 16.79 -0.28 25.65
CA SER A 71 17.39 -0.78 26.91
C SER A 71 16.29 -1.24 27.87
N LEU A 72 15.33 -0.35 28.17
CA LEU A 72 14.22 -0.64 29.07
C LEU A 72 13.40 -1.83 28.58
N PHE A 73 13.13 -1.92 27.27
CA PHE A 73 12.46 -3.08 26.69
C PHE A 73 13.22 -4.39 26.90
N LEU A 74 14.55 -4.38 26.76
CA LEU A 74 15.40 -5.57 26.93
C LEU A 74 15.60 -5.98 28.40
N GLU A 75 15.30 -5.10 29.35
CA GLU A 75 15.30 -5.39 30.78
C GLU A 75 14.05 -6.15 31.23
N ILE A 76 12.98 -6.12 30.43
CA ILE A 76 11.73 -6.84 30.72
C ILE A 76 11.92 -8.32 30.45
N ASP A 77 11.66 -9.15 31.47
CA ASP A 77 11.56 -10.59 31.30
C ASP A 77 10.25 -10.93 30.58
N LEU A 78 10.30 -10.98 29.25
CA LEU A 78 9.14 -11.29 28.40
C LEU A 78 8.58 -12.71 28.63
N GLU A 79 9.31 -13.61 29.28
CA GLU A 79 8.80 -14.93 29.63
C GLU A 79 7.86 -14.86 30.85
N GLN A 80 8.15 -13.97 31.80
CA GLN A 80 7.45 -13.85 33.08
C GLN A 80 6.58 -12.60 33.23
N ALA A 81 6.71 -11.60 32.35
CA ALA A 81 5.95 -10.35 32.40
C ALA A 81 4.44 -10.61 32.49
N ALA A 82 3.70 -9.85 33.28
CA ALA A 82 2.25 -10.01 33.35
C ALA A 82 1.59 -9.51 32.04
N THR A 83 0.42 -10.07 31.67
CA THR A 83 -0.29 -9.62 30.45
C THR A 83 -0.63 -8.12 30.51
N THR A 84 -0.88 -7.61 31.72
CA THR A 84 -1.15 -6.19 32.02
C THR A 84 0.00 -5.25 31.66
N GLU A 85 1.22 -5.78 31.48
CA GLU A 85 2.39 -4.99 31.09
C GLU A 85 2.53 -4.81 29.58
N PHE A 86 1.80 -5.59 28.76
CA PHE A 86 1.95 -5.50 27.31
C PHE A 86 1.69 -4.12 26.70
N PRO A 87 0.75 -3.29 27.20
CA PRO A 87 0.62 -1.91 26.74
C PRO A 87 1.89 -1.08 26.93
N VAL A 88 2.62 -1.28 28.04
CA VAL A 88 3.92 -0.63 28.29
C VAL A 88 5.00 -1.22 27.39
N ILE A 89 5.04 -2.55 27.28
CA ILE A 89 5.98 -3.27 26.41
C ILE A 89 5.85 -2.79 24.96
N LEU A 90 4.61 -2.64 24.46
CA LEU A 90 4.36 -2.15 23.10
C LEU A 90 4.93 -0.76 22.91
N LYS A 91 4.68 0.19 23.82
CA LYS A 91 5.19 1.57 23.72
C LYS A 91 6.72 1.63 23.73
N LEU A 92 7.37 0.87 24.60
CA LEU A 92 8.84 0.78 24.67
C LEU A 92 9.42 0.13 23.42
N PHE A 93 8.85 -1.01 23.01
CA PHE A 93 9.24 -1.71 21.81
C PHE A 93 9.11 -0.79 20.60
N ARG A 94 7.98 -0.11 20.48
CA ARG A 94 7.69 0.84 19.41
C ARG A 94 8.72 1.95 19.32
N ALA A 95 9.06 2.59 20.44
CA ALA A 95 10.08 3.63 20.47
C ALA A 95 11.50 3.09 20.23
N GLY A 96 11.79 1.83 20.61
CA GLY A 96 13.15 1.28 20.61
C GLY A 96 13.51 0.32 19.47
N TRP A 97 12.55 -0.22 18.71
CA TRP A 97 12.78 -1.43 17.89
C TRP A 97 13.90 -1.28 16.85
N HIS A 98 14.07 -0.08 16.29
CA HIS A 98 15.14 0.25 15.34
C HIS A 98 16.55 0.12 15.93
N LYS A 99 16.69 0.07 17.26
CA LYS A 99 17.96 -0.08 17.98
C LYS A 99 18.24 -1.51 18.43
N LEU A 100 17.28 -2.42 18.27
CA LEU A 100 17.49 -3.84 18.52
C LEU A 100 18.29 -4.47 17.37
N ASP A 101 19.38 -5.15 17.71
CA ASP A 101 20.17 -5.91 16.73
C ASP A 101 19.45 -7.20 16.29
N GLN A 102 20.03 -7.91 15.30
CA GLN A 102 19.41 -9.13 14.77
C GLN A 102 19.31 -10.27 15.81
N LYS A 103 20.27 -10.37 16.73
CA LYS A 103 20.30 -11.42 17.78
C LYS A 103 19.23 -11.12 18.83
N GLN A 104 19.13 -9.87 19.28
CA GLN A 104 18.11 -9.40 20.20
C GLN A 104 16.72 -9.62 19.62
N ARG A 105 16.49 -9.24 18.37
CA ARG A 105 15.19 -9.47 17.70
C ARG A 105 14.86 -10.95 17.59
N ALA A 106 15.84 -11.79 17.27
CA ALA A 106 15.63 -13.23 17.21
C ALA A 106 15.28 -13.82 18.58
N ALA A 107 15.93 -13.37 19.67
CA ALA A 107 15.63 -13.82 21.02
C ALA A 107 14.21 -13.43 21.45
N VAL A 108 13.82 -12.16 21.26
CA VAL A 108 12.47 -11.65 21.56
C VAL A 108 11.40 -12.45 20.81
N ARG A 109 11.61 -12.67 19.51
CA ARG A 109 10.70 -13.47 18.68
C ARG A 109 10.56 -14.90 19.19
N THR A 110 11.66 -15.54 19.59
CA THR A 110 11.62 -16.91 20.13
C THR A 110 10.82 -16.96 21.43
N VAL A 111 11.05 -16.02 22.36
CA VAL A 111 10.32 -15.96 23.65
C VAL A 111 8.83 -15.75 23.41
N LEU A 112 8.46 -14.75 22.61
CA LEU A 112 7.05 -14.45 22.33
C LEU A 112 6.35 -15.57 21.55
N ALA A 113 7.05 -16.27 20.65
CA ALA A 113 6.49 -17.39 19.90
C ALA A 113 6.21 -18.63 20.77
N ALA A 114 6.94 -18.79 21.88
CA ALA A 114 6.75 -19.90 22.83
C ALA A 114 5.71 -19.58 23.93
N ARG A 115 5.39 -18.31 24.12
CA ARG A 115 4.56 -17.84 25.23
C ARG A 115 3.07 -18.07 24.98
N GLN A 116 2.40 -18.69 25.96
CA GLN A 116 0.95 -18.85 26.00
C GLN A 116 0.38 -18.12 27.22
N ASP A 117 -0.59 -17.24 27.00
CA ASP A 117 -1.20 -16.44 28.06
C ASP A 117 -2.63 -16.90 28.37
N ASN A 118 -3.04 -16.72 29.62
CA ASN A 118 -4.43 -16.91 30.03
C ASN A 118 -5.22 -15.60 29.83
N TRP A 119 -6.16 -15.65 28.90
CA TRP A 119 -6.95 -14.49 28.50
C TRP A 119 -8.29 -14.34 29.26
N ASN A 120 -8.60 -15.21 30.21
CA ASN A 120 -9.83 -15.13 31.01
C ASN A 120 -9.95 -13.77 31.71
N GLY A 121 -11.01 -13.01 31.38
CA GLY A 121 -11.29 -11.71 31.97
C GLY A 121 -10.32 -10.59 31.60
N ARG A 122 -9.48 -10.78 30.57
CA ARG A 122 -8.50 -9.77 30.14
C ARG A 122 -9.10 -8.75 29.17
N PRO A 123 -8.73 -7.46 29.25
CA PRO A 123 -9.19 -6.44 28.32
C PRO A 123 -8.55 -6.60 26.94
N TYR A 124 -9.24 -6.14 25.90
CA TYR A 124 -8.75 -6.17 24.52
C TYR A 124 -7.39 -5.46 24.35
N GLU A 125 -7.13 -4.37 25.07
CA GLU A 125 -5.89 -3.60 24.96
C GLU A 125 -4.63 -4.41 25.30
N GLU A 126 -4.72 -5.32 26.28
CA GLU A 126 -3.61 -6.22 26.64
C GLU A 126 -3.31 -7.21 25.49
N LEU A 127 -4.37 -7.83 24.95
CA LEU A 127 -4.27 -8.72 23.79
C LEU A 127 -3.67 -8.00 22.60
N ARG A 128 -4.26 -6.86 22.21
CA ARG A 128 -3.85 -6.04 21.08
C ARG A 128 -2.36 -5.71 21.17
N SER A 129 -1.93 -5.26 22.35
CA SER A 129 -0.54 -4.87 22.57
C SER A 129 0.43 -6.04 22.37
N LYS A 130 0.10 -7.23 22.88
CA LYS A 130 0.91 -8.44 22.64
C LYS A 130 0.95 -8.80 21.15
N VAL A 131 -0.21 -8.88 20.51
CA VAL A 131 -0.33 -9.28 19.10
C VAL A 131 0.48 -8.34 18.19
N ILE A 132 0.42 -7.03 18.42
CA ILE A 132 1.19 -6.05 17.66
C ILE A 132 2.71 -6.26 17.84
N VAL A 133 3.19 -6.49 19.07
CA VAL A 133 4.62 -6.76 19.32
C VAL A 133 5.05 -8.06 18.62
N MET A 134 4.24 -9.11 18.69
CA MET A 134 4.48 -10.38 18.02
C MET A 134 4.57 -10.21 16.50
N GLU A 135 3.64 -9.47 15.91
CA GLU A 135 3.66 -9.17 14.48
C GLU A 135 4.92 -8.40 14.07
N TRP A 136 5.28 -7.34 14.80
CA TRP A 136 6.41 -6.49 14.44
C TRP A 136 7.76 -7.19 14.60
N ILE A 137 7.89 -8.08 15.57
CA ILE A 137 9.11 -8.89 15.72
C ILE A 137 9.17 -10.05 14.73
N GLY A 138 8.10 -10.27 13.96
CA GLY A 138 8.00 -11.30 12.92
C GLY A 138 7.74 -12.69 13.49
N VAL A 139 6.93 -12.81 14.55
CA VAL A 139 6.32 -14.07 14.95
C VAL A 139 5.35 -14.51 13.84
N PRO A 140 5.33 -15.80 13.45
CA PRO A 140 4.37 -16.31 12.47
C PRO A 140 2.91 -15.98 12.81
N TYR A 141 2.12 -15.66 11.79
CA TYR A 141 0.70 -15.32 11.87
C TYR A 141 -0.11 -16.36 12.64
N GLU A 142 0.20 -17.62 12.36
CA GLU A 142 -0.44 -18.81 12.90
C GLU A 142 -0.28 -18.91 14.43
N ILE A 143 0.75 -18.28 14.99
CA ILE A 143 1.02 -18.25 16.43
C ILE A 143 0.28 -17.09 17.09
N TYR A 144 0.46 -15.85 16.64
CA TYR A 144 -0.20 -14.71 17.31
C TYR A 144 -1.72 -14.66 17.11
N SER A 145 -2.25 -15.25 16.03
CA SER A 145 -3.70 -15.47 15.87
C SER A 145 -4.27 -16.44 16.92
N GLN A 146 -3.46 -17.29 17.55
CA GLN A 146 -3.91 -18.15 18.65
C GLN A 146 -4.23 -17.33 19.90
N ASP A 147 -3.49 -16.26 20.18
CA ASP A 147 -3.80 -15.38 21.31
C ASP A 147 -5.15 -14.68 21.11
N ALA A 148 -5.41 -14.13 19.91
CA ALA A 148 -6.68 -13.48 19.60
C ALA A 148 -7.86 -14.45 19.74
N ARG A 149 -7.72 -15.68 19.22
CA ARG A 149 -8.73 -16.74 19.40
C ARG A 149 -8.90 -17.15 20.85
N SER A 150 -7.81 -17.31 21.57
CA SER A 150 -7.85 -17.70 22.99
C SER A 150 -8.55 -16.65 23.82
N TRP A 151 -8.40 -15.37 23.48
CA TRP A 151 -9.15 -14.27 24.11
C TRP A 151 -10.64 -14.32 23.81
N VAL A 152 -11.05 -14.55 22.55
CA VAL A 152 -12.47 -14.75 22.20
C VAL A 152 -13.05 -15.95 22.95
N ASN A 153 -12.36 -17.09 22.91
CA ASN A 153 -12.79 -18.33 23.58
C ASN A 153 -12.85 -18.19 25.11
N ALA A 154 -12.07 -17.26 25.68
CA ALA A 154 -12.06 -16.92 27.09
C ALA A 154 -13.20 -15.96 27.50
N GLY A 155 -14.11 -15.61 26.59
CA GLY A 155 -15.22 -14.70 26.82
C GLY A 155 -14.87 -13.22 26.64
N GLY A 156 -13.84 -12.92 25.83
CA GLY A 156 -13.47 -11.56 25.47
C GLY A 156 -14.63 -10.77 24.84
N ASP A 157 -14.83 -9.54 25.31
CA ASP A 157 -15.91 -8.67 24.83
C ASP A 157 -15.49 -7.96 23.53
N VAL A 158 -15.96 -8.49 22.39
CA VAL A 158 -15.66 -7.93 21.05
C VAL A 158 -16.15 -6.48 20.90
N SER A 159 -17.10 -6.01 21.71
CA SER A 159 -17.51 -4.61 21.70
C SER A 159 -16.44 -3.64 22.21
N THR A 160 -15.44 -4.16 22.94
CA THR A 160 -14.25 -3.41 23.40
C THR A 160 -13.14 -3.33 22.35
N VAL A 161 -13.27 -4.05 21.22
CA VAL A 161 -12.34 -3.92 20.10
C VAL A 161 -12.50 -2.52 19.51
N ARG A 162 -11.38 -1.82 19.35
CA ARG A 162 -11.40 -0.46 18.80
C ARG A 162 -11.92 -0.50 17.37
N ASP A 163 -12.64 0.55 16.98
CA ASP A 163 -13.21 0.61 15.64
C ASP A 163 -12.12 0.47 14.56
N GLU A 164 -10.91 0.95 14.82
CA GLU A 164 -9.77 0.81 13.90
C GLU A 164 -9.25 -0.62 13.72
N ASP A 165 -9.33 -1.46 14.76
CA ASP A 165 -8.74 -2.79 14.76
C ASP A 165 -9.71 -3.88 14.28
N LEU A 166 -11.00 -3.59 14.14
CA LEU A 166 -12.05 -4.57 13.84
C LEU A 166 -11.76 -5.46 12.63
N HIS A 167 -11.17 -4.90 11.57
CA HIS A 167 -10.83 -5.64 10.36
C HIS A 167 -9.67 -6.61 10.57
N PHE A 168 -8.65 -6.20 11.34
CA PHE A 168 -7.55 -7.08 11.72
C PHE A 168 -8.02 -8.15 12.71
N PHE A 169 -8.88 -7.76 13.64
CA PHE A 169 -9.46 -8.69 14.60
C PHE A 169 -10.22 -9.82 13.90
N ALA A 170 -11.03 -9.51 12.88
CA ALA A 170 -11.69 -10.49 12.02
C ALA A 170 -10.73 -11.51 11.42
N LEU A 171 -9.59 -11.02 10.94
CA LEU A 171 -8.54 -11.84 10.35
C LEU A 171 -7.95 -12.77 11.42
N PHE A 172 -7.59 -12.22 12.58
CA PHE A 172 -6.87 -12.91 13.66
C PHE A 172 -7.70 -13.97 14.37
N THR A 173 -9.02 -13.79 14.46
CA THR A 173 -9.89 -14.73 15.16
C THR A 173 -10.30 -15.93 14.31
N ALA A 174 -10.03 -15.92 13.00
CA ALA A 174 -10.44 -17.01 12.13
C ALA A 174 -9.80 -18.36 12.53
N ALA A 175 -10.59 -19.45 12.42
CA ALA A 175 -10.14 -20.76 12.88
C ALA A 175 -9.07 -21.39 11.97
N ASP A 176 -8.01 -21.92 12.61
CA ASP A 176 -6.86 -22.62 12.04
C ASP A 176 -6.32 -21.99 10.74
N PRO A 177 -5.83 -20.74 10.78
CA PRO A 177 -5.39 -20.08 9.58
C PRO A 177 -4.13 -20.75 9.05
N LYS A 178 -4.16 -21.13 7.78
CA LYS A 178 -2.97 -21.53 7.02
C LYS A 178 -2.62 -20.42 6.03
N VAL A 179 -1.35 -20.04 5.98
CA VAL A 179 -0.91 -18.90 5.17
C VAL A 179 -0.08 -19.36 3.98
N CYS A 180 -0.65 -19.27 2.78
CA CYS A 180 0.07 -19.47 1.53
C CYS A 180 0.68 -18.14 1.04
N ARG A 181 1.96 -18.19 0.66
CA ARG A 181 2.76 -17.01 0.24
C ARG A 181 3.36 -17.16 -1.16
N SER A 182 3.07 -18.26 -1.85
CA SER A 182 3.66 -18.62 -3.15
C SER A 182 2.62 -19.30 -4.04
N SER A 183 3.06 -19.96 -5.11
CA SER A 183 2.22 -20.76 -5.99
C SER A 183 1.24 -21.65 -5.24
N PHE A 184 0.00 -21.67 -5.69
CA PHE A 184 -1.07 -22.49 -5.13
C PHE A 184 -2.14 -22.78 -6.19
N THR A 185 -2.97 -23.76 -5.89
CA THR A 185 -4.16 -24.10 -6.68
C THR A 185 -5.38 -24.16 -5.78
N VAL A 186 -6.54 -23.84 -6.33
CA VAL A 186 -7.84 -24.03 -5.68
C VAL A 186 -8.80 -24.69 -6.65
N GLN A 187 -9.52 -25.70 -6.16
CA GLN A 187 -10.57 -26.38 -6.88
C GLN A 187 -11.86 -26.28 -6.06
N TRP A 188 -12.87 -25.65 -6.64
CA TRP A 188 -14.23 -25.58 -6.09
C TRP A 188 -15.13 -26.55 -6.86
N GLU A 189 -15.83 -27.41 -6.13
CA GLU A 189 -16.76 -28.40 -6.68
C GLU A 189 -18.11 -28.31 -6.00
N GLY A 190 -19.17 -28.44 -6.78
CA GLY A 190 -20.52 -28.47 -6.26
C GLY A 190 -21.57 -28.69 -7.33
N ARG A 191 -22.78 -28.24 -7.03
CA ARG A 191 -23.93 -28.28 -7.92
C ARG A 191 -24.59 -26.91 -7.93
N LEU A 192 -24.97 -26.45 -9.11
CA LEU A 192 -25.64 -25.18 -9.37
C LEU A 192 -27.12 -25.44 -9.68
N THR A 193 -28.00 -24.60 -9.17
CA THR A 193 -29.42 -24.57 -9.56
C THR A 193 -29.80 -23.18 -10.05
N ALA A 194 -30.47 -23.10 -11.21
CA ALA A 194 -30.98 -21.83 -11.71
C ALA A 194 -32.40 -21.57 -11.17
N PRO A 195 -32.74 -20.34 -10.74
CA PRO A 195 -34.09 -20.01 -10.27
C PRO A 195 -35.10 -19.86 -11.41
N GLN A 196 -34.63 -19.49 -12.61
CA GLN A 196 -35.47 -19.30 -13.81
C GLN A 196 -34.88 -20.05 -15.00
N THR A 197 -35.75 -20.53 -15.89
CA THR A 197 -35.34 -21.15 -17.16
C THR A 197 -34.93 -20.07 -18.15
N GLY A 198 -33.77 -20.22 -18.78
CA GLY A 198 -33.32 -19.33 -19.85
C GLY A 198 -31.82 -19.36 -20.05
N GLN A 199 -31.31 -18.35 -20.73
CA GLN A 199 -29.91 -18.21 -21.08
C GLN A 199 -29.16 -17.47 -19.96
N TYR A 200 -28.13 -18.10 -19.43
CA TYR A 200 -27.26 -17.51 -18.39
C TYR A 200 -25.86 -17.26 -18.95
N THR A 201 -25.33 -16.08 -18.71
CA THR A 201 -23.93 -15.77 -18.95
C THR A 201 -23.19 -15.87 -17.62
N PHE A 202 -22.13 -16.66 -17.57
CA PHE A 202 -21.27 -16.75 -16.40
C PHE A 202 -20.06 -15.85 -16.59
N SER A 203 -19.55 -15.28 -15.51
CA SER A 203 -18.33 -14.49 -15.54
C SER A 203 -17.44 -14.78 -14.36
N ILE A 204 -16.14 -14.86 -14.63
CA ILE A 204 -15.09 -14.74 -13.62
C ILE A 204 -14.62 -13.27 -13.55
N SER A 205 -13.60 -12.99 -12.76
CA SER A 205 -13.10 -11.62 -12.66
C SER A 205 -12.59 -11.07 -14.00
N PRO A 206 -12.95 -9.83 -14.35
CA PRO A 206 -12.50 -9.19 -15.60
C PRO A 206 -11.04 -8.72 -15.55
N ILE A 207 -10.42 -8.70 -14.36
CA ILE A 207 -9.08 -8.15 -14.14
C ILE A 207 -8.02 -9.22 -14.47
N ASN A 208 -7.21 -8.98 -15.50
CA ASN A 208 -6.06 -9.83 -15.79
C ASN A 208 -4.84 -9.39 -14.96
N VAL A 209 -4.42 -10.21 -14.01
CA VAL A 209 -3.28 -9.90 -13.10
C VAL A 209 -1.94 -10.44 -13.61
N ASN A 210 -1.94 -11.13 -14.76
CA ASN A 210 -0.77 -11.79 -15.31
C ASN A 210 0.28 -10.76 -15.73
N ALA A 211 1.46 -10.82 -15.12
CA ALA A 211 2.50 -9.83 -15.36
C ALA A 211 3.90 -10.33 -14.98
N THR A 212 4.92 -9.69 -15.57
CA THR A 212 6.32 -9.87 -15.19
C THR A 212 6.81 -8.68 -14.37
N TYR A 213 7.09 -8.94 -13.10
CA TYR A 213 7.57 -7.97 -12.11
C TYR A 213 9.08 -8.09 -11.94
N GLY A 214 9.84 -7.47 -12.85
CA GLY A 214 11.31 -7.46 -12.78
C GLY A 214 11.91 -8.87 -12.87
N ASN A 215 12.16 -9.51 -11.72
CA ASN A 215 12.78 -10.82 -11.61
C ASN A 215 11.81 -11.98 -11.32
N TYR A 216 10.50 -11.75 -11.28
CA TYR A 216 9.51 -12.81 -11.11
C TYR A 216 8.25 -12.56 -11.95
N SER A 217 7.53 -13.61 -12.32
CA SER A 217 6.22 -13.54 -12.96
C SER A 217 5.11 -13.91 -11.98
N VAL A 218 3.91 -13.44 -12.28
CA VAL A 218 2.65 -13.94 -11.73
C VAL A 218 1.86 -14.50 -12.89
N GLU A 219 1.57 -15.78 -12.83
CA GLU A 219 0.76 -16.49 -13.82
C GLU A 219 -0.48 -17.08 -13.14
N GLN A 220 -1.63 -16.48 -13.37
CA GLN A 220 -2.94 -16.95 -12.92
C GLN A 220 -3.69 -17.59 -14.09
N THR A 221 -4.31 -18.73 -13.81
CA THR A 221 -5.32 -19.36 -14.68
C THR A 221 -6.62 -19.55 -13.91
N MET A 222 -7.74 -19.51 -14.64
CA MET A 222 -9.05 -19.84 -14.08
C MET A 222 -9.92 -20.52 -15.15
N ASN A 223 -10.53 -21.65 -14.80
CA ASN A 223 -11.41 -22.41 -15.70
C ASN A 223 -12.71 -22.74 -14.99
N VAL A 224 -13.83 -22.64 -15.72
CA VAL A 224 -15.16 -22.98 -15.22
C VAL A 224 -15.77 -24.06 -16.12
N SER A 225 -16.27 -25.12 -15.50
CA SER A 225 -16.99 -26.20 -16.18
C SER A 225 -18.39 -26.38 -15.59
N LEU A 226 -19.38 -26.50 -16.46
CA LEU A 226 -20.76 -26.87 -16.12
C LEU A 226 -21.11 -28.19 -16.79
N ASN A 227 -21.63 -29.14 -16.02
CA ASN A 227 -21.96 -30.49 -16.47
C ASN A 227 -20.79 -31.19 -17.21
N GLY A 228 -19.56 -30.96 -16.77
CA GLY A 228 -18.33 -31.48 -17.39
C GLY A 228 -17.87 -30.75 -18.66
N GLN A 229 -18.65 -29.79 -19.18
CA GLN A 229 -18.24 -28.96 -20.30
C GLN A 229 -17.59 -27.66 -19.80
N GLN A 230 -16.39 -27.38 -20.27
CA GLN A 230 -15.72 -26.10 -20.00
C GLN A 230 -16.44 -24.96 -20.72
N ILE A 231 -16.86 -23.95 -19.95
CA ILE A 231 -17.59 -22.76 -20.46
C ILE A 231 -16.75 -21.48 -20.38
N ILE A 232 -15.71 -21.46 -19.55
CA ILE A 232 -14.74 -20.35 -19.43
C ILE A 232 -13.34 -20.96 -19.35
N SER A 233 -12.38 -20.35 -20.07
CA SER A 233 -10.96 -20.65 -19.97
C SER A 233 -10.15 -19.36 -20.02
N ALA A 234 -9.56 -19.00 -18.89
CA ALA A 234 -8.69 -17.85 -18.75
C ALA A 234 -7.26 -18.31 -18.48
N THR A 235 -6.35 -17.93 -19.38
CA THR A 235 -4.91 -18.20 -19.28
C THR A 235 -4.13 -16.89 -19.24
N PRO A 236 -2.83 -16.90 -18.89
CA PRO A 236 -2.00 -15.70 -18.92
C PRO A 236 -2.00 -14.96 -20.25
N GLU A 237 -2.02 -15.71 -21.37
CA GLU A 237 -1.99 -15.18 -22.73
C GLU A 237 -3.37 -14.81 -23.27
N ASN A 238 -4.44 -15.40 -22.72
CA ASN A 238 -5.80 -15.20 -23.17
C ASN A 238 -6.79 -15.20 -22.00
N TRP A 239 -7.07 -14.02 -21.47
CA TRP A 239 -7.97 -13.84 -20.33
C TRP A 239 -9.43 -13.68 -20.80
N SER A 240 -10.12 -14.80 -21.01
CA SER A 240 -11.57 -14.79 -21.28
C SER A 240 -12.34 -14.80 -19.98
N SER A 241 -12.96 -13.68 -19.60
CA SER A 241 -13.67 -13.53 -18.33
C SER A 241 -15.14 -13.91 -18.37
N GLU A 242 -15.74 -14.09 -19.55
CA GLU A 242 -17.17 -14.40 -19.72
C GLU A 242 -17.39 -15.64 -20.58
N SER A 243 -18.47 -16.38 -20.29
CA SER A 243 -18.92 -17.51 -21.10
C SER A 243 -19.79 -17.04 -22.26
N GLN A 244 -19.96 -17.92 -23.27
CA GLN A 244 -21.16 -17.81 -24.12
C GLN A 244 -22.40 -18.12 -23.28
N PRO A 245 -23.60 -17.63 -23.66
CA PRO A 245 -24.83 -17.94 -22.94
C PRO A 245 -25.07 -19.46 -22.87
N VAL A 246 -25.38 -19.95 -21.67
CA VAL A 246 -25.66 -21.35 -21.36
C VAL A 246 -27.14 -21.48 -21.02
N GLN A 247 -27.84 -22.37 -21.73
CA GLN A 247 -29.23 -22.66 -21.44
C GLN A 247 -29.34 -23.49 -20.15
N LEU A 248 -30.07 -22.97 -19.16
CA LEU A 248 -30.40 -23.66 -17.92
C LEU A 248 -31.92 -23.79 -17.75
N THR A 249 -32.34 -24.82 -17.02
CA THR A 249 -33.74 -25.06 -16.65
C THR A 249 -33.92 -24.77 -15.18
N ALA A 250 -34.99 -24.05 -14.81
CA ALA A 250 -35.30 -23.75 -13.42
C ALA A 250 -35.37 -25.03 -12.57
N GLY A 251 -34.71 -25.04 -11.42
CA GLY A 251 -34.69 -26.19 -10.49
C GLY A 251 -33.85 -27.39 -10.95
N GLN A 252 -33.29 -27.38 -12.17
CA GLN A 252 -32.40 -28.44 -12.62
C GLN A 252 -31.03 -28.30 -11.95
N ILE A 253 -30.59 -29.39 -11.33
CA ILE A 253 -29.27 -29.49 -10.71
C ILE A 253 -28.21 -29.71 -11.79
N VAL A 254 -27.19 -28.86 -11.82
CA VAL A 254 -26.09 -28.91 -12.79
C VAL A 254 -24.76 -29.00 -12.03
N PRO A 255 -23.92 -30.04 -12.26
CA PRO A 255 -22.59 -30.09 -11.65
C PRO A 255 -21.75 -28.89 -12.08
N ILE A 256 -21.03 -28.27 -11.13
CA ILE A 256 -20.12 -27.16 -11.39
C ILE A 256 -18.74 -27.47 -10.83
N GLN A 257 -17.71 -27.12 -11.59
CA GLN A 257 -16.33 -27.12 -11.14
C GLN A 257 -15.64 -25.83 -11.57
N VAL A 258 -14.96 -25.18 -10.64
CA VAL A 258 -14.10 -24.02 -10.91
C VAL A 258 -12.70 -24.35 -10.43
N ASN A 259 -11.71 -24.19 -11.31
CA ASN A 259 -10.31 -24.42 -10.99
C ASN A 259 -9.54 -23.11 -11.18
N MET A 260 -8.71 -22.76 -10.20
CA MET A 260 -7.77 -21.66 -10.29
C MET A 260 -6.36 -22.16 -9.94
N ALA A 261 -5.36 -21.69 -10.68
CA ALA A 261 -3.96 -21.89 -10.33
C ALA A 261 -3.21 -20.57 -10.39
N VAL A 262 -2.28 -20.39 -9.47
CA VAL A 262 -1.33 -19.27 -9.45
C VAL A 262 0.07 -19.85 -9.39
N VAL A 263 0.91 -19.44 -10.34
CA VAL A 263 2.33 -19.75 -10.35
C VAL A 263 3.09 -18.46 -10.07
N SER A 264 3.71 -18.39 -8.89
CA SER A 264 4.60 -17.29 -8.53
C SER A 264 5.49 -17.66 -7.34
N PRO A 265 6.80 -17.30 -7.37
CA PRO A 265 7.67 -17.50 -6.21
C PRO A 265 7.25 -16.66 -4.99
N ARG A 266 6.48 -15.59 -5.21
CA ARG A 266 5.86 -14.76 -4.16
C ARG A 266 4.57 -14.15 -4.69
N LEU A 267 3.51 -14.12 -3.88
CA LEU A 267 2.24 -13.55 -4.32
C LEU A 267 2.32 -12.00 -4.44
N PRO A 268 1.69 -11.40 -5.46
CA PRO A 268 1.67 -9.94 -5.63
C PRO A 268 0.74 -9.27 -4.62
N LEU A 269 1.01 -7.98 -4.35
CA LEU A 269 0.08 -7.12 -3.62
C LEU A 269 -1.01 -6.59 -4.57
N HIS A 270 -2.20 -6.30 -4.02
CA HIS A 270 -3.34 -5.61 -4.65
C HIS A 270 -3.97 -6.25 -5.90
N ALA A 271 -3.50 -7.44 -6.28
CA ALA A 271 -3.81 -7.99 -7.59
C ALA A 271 -4.67 -9.23 -7.48
N LEU A 272 -4.29 -10.20 -6.65
CA LEU A 272 -4.83 -11.55 -6.75
C LEU A 272 -6.26 -11.67 -6.24
N HIS A 273 -7.13 -12.36 -6.98
CA HIS A 273 -8.54 -12.52 -6.64
C HIS A 273 -9.18 -13.69 -7.41
N ALA A 274 -10.37 -14.11 -6.98
CA ALA A 274 -11.25 -15.03 -7.69
C ALA A 274 -12.71 -14.64 -7.45
N THR A 275 -13.45 -14.38 -8.51
CA THR A 275 -14.90 -14.15 -8.43
C THR A 275 -15.63 -15.08 -9.39
N PHE A 276 -16.85 -15.48 -9.03
CA PHE A 276 -17.75 -16.21 -9.92
C PHE A 276 -19.15 -15.61 -9.85
N SER A 277 -19.60 -15.09 -10.98
CA SER A 277 -20.85 -14.36 -11.13
C SER A 277 -21.65 -14.90 -12.30
N TRP A 278 -22.94 -14.57 -12.32
CA TRP A 278 -23.84 -14.88 -13.41
C TRP A 278 -24.78 -13.72 -13.72
N GLU A 279 -25.32 -13.72 -14.93
CA GLU A 279 -26.43 -12.88 -15.38
C GLU A 279 -27.41 -13.79 -16.12
N GLY A 280 -28.72 -13.52 -16.02
CA GLY A 280 -29.73 -14.37 -16.63
C GLY A 280 -31.13 -13.76 -16.60
N PRO A 281 -32.19 -14.53 -16.91
CA PRO A 281 -33.56 -14.03 -16.94
C PRO A 281 -33.95 -13.37 -15.61
N GLY A 282 -34.27 -12.07 -15.67
CA GLY A 282 -34.65 -11.28 -14.50
C GLY A 282 -33.56 -11.08 -13.43
N ILE A 283 -32.30 -11.41 -13.74
CA ILE A 283 -31.16 -11.34 -12.82
C ILE A 283 -30.07 -10.47 -13.43
N SER A 284 -29.80 -9.30 -12.84
CA SER A 284 -28.62 -8.51 -13.15
C SER A 284 -27.35 -9.23 -12.70
N LYS A 285 -26.22 -8.97 -13.38
CA LYS A 285 -24.92 -9.56 -13.05
C LYS A 285 -24.59 -9.44 -11.56
N LYS A 286 -24.40 -10.58 -10.89
CA LYS A 286 -24.04 -10.67 -9.47
C LYS A 286 -23.28 -11.96 -9.17
N ILE A 287 -22.57 -11.99 -8.05
CA ILE A 287 -21.96 -13.23 -7.52
C ILE A 287 -23.04 -14.31 -7.43
N VAL A 288 -22.69 -15.54 -7.81
CA VAL A 288 -23.63 -16.66 -7.72
C VAL A 288 -23.95 -16.89 -6.24
N PRO A 289 -25.20 -16.72 -5.80
CA PRO A 289 -25.54 -16.76 -4.39
C PRO A 289 -25.37 -18.16 -3.78
N ASN A 290 -25.05 -18.22 -2.49
CA ASN A 290 -24.87 -19.48 -1.75
C ASN A 290 -26.10 -20.38 -1.85
N GLU A 291 -27.32 -19.82 -1.84
CA GLU A 291 -28.56 -20.59 -1.97
C GLU A 291 -28.72 -21.32 -3.32
N GLN A 292 -27.94 -20.94 -4.34
CA GLN A 292 -27.92 -21.59 -5.65
C GLN A 292 -26.78 -22.59 -5.80
N LEU A 293 -25.90 -22.68 -4.81
CA LEU A 293 -24.75 -23.58 -4.77
C LEU A 293 -25.00 -24.66 -3.72
N LYS A 294 -24.77 -25.92 -4.11
CA LYS A 294 -24.94 -27.08 -3.23
C LYS A 294 -23.68 -27.93 -3.22
N LEU A 295 -23.36 -28.49 -2.06
CA LEU A 295 -22.22 -29.40 -1.93
C LEU A 295 -22.37 -30.64 -2.84
N PRO A 296 -21.24 -31.25 -3.28
CA PRO A 296 -21.28 -32.52 -3.99
C PRO A 296 -21.92 -33.61 -3.12
N GLY A 297 -23.05 -34.16 -3.57
CA GLY A 297 -23.74 -35.25 -2.89
C GLY A 297 -24.48 -34.87 -1.58
N SER A 298 -24.61 -33.58 -1.25
CA SER A 298 -25.41 -33.10 -0.11
C SER A 298 -26.28 -31.90 -0.51
N ASP A 299 -27.44 -31.75 0.13
CA ASP A 299 -28.34 -30.60 -0.06
C ASP A 299 -27.95 -29.37 0.77
N ASP A 300 -26.84 -29.44 1.51
CA ASP A 300 -26.21 -28.30 2.15
C ASP A 300 -25.69 -27.29 1.11
N ASN A 301 -25.70 -26.01 1.48
CA ASN A 301 -25.25 -24.93 0.60
C ASN A 301 -23.71 -24.87 0.48
N GLY A 302 -23.24 -24.24 -0.59
CA GLY A 302 -21.84 -23.90 -0.81
C GLY A 302 -21.09 -24.83 -1.76
N LEU A 303 -19.78 -24.63 -1.85
CA LEU A 303 -18.86 -25.38 -2.69
C LEU A 303 -17.81 -26.06 -1.84
N ARG A 304 -17.47 -27.30 -2.18
CA ARG A 304 -16.29 -27.96 -1.62
C ARG A 304 -15.05 -27.34 -2.26
N ALA A 305 -14.26 -26.63 -1.48
CA ALA A 305 -13.03 -26.00 -1.91
C ALA A 305 -11.81 -26.81 -1.43
N THR A 306 -10.87 -27.09 -2.33
CA THR A 306 -9.59 -27.74 -2.00
C THR A 306 -8.44 -26.83 -2.42
N TYR A 307 -7.73 -26.29 -1.43
CA TYR A 307 -6.55 -25.44 -1.60
C TYR A 307 -5.29 -26.29 -1.47
N THR A 308 -4.34 -26.13 -2.41
CA THR A 308 -3.07 -26.87 -2.39
C THR A 308 -1.89 -25.95 -2.67
N TRP A 309 -0.83 -26.03 -1.88
CA TRP A 309 0.44 -25.34 -2.10
C TRP A 309 1.61 -26.13 -1.51
N THR A 310 2.83 -25.61 -1.65
CA THR A 310 4.03 -26.22 -1.05
C THR A 310 4.63 -25.27 -0.01
N GLU A 311 4.92 -25.78 1.18
CA GLU A 311 5.61 -25.05 2.24
C GLU A 311 6.84 -25.83 2.70
N SER A 312 8.02 -25.19 2.67
CA SER A 312 9.31 -25.83 3.00
C SER A 312 9.56 -27.17 2.27
N GLY A 313 9.05 -27.30 1.04
CA GLY A 313 9.17 -28.51 0.22
C GLY A 313 8.12 -29.58 0.49
N LEU A 314 7.21 -29.38 1.45
CA LEU A 314 6.12 -30.29 1.76
C LEU A 314 4.80 -29.80 1.16
N PRO A 315 4.00 -30.69 0.53
CA PRO A 315 2.68 -30.32 0.05
C PRO A 315 1.74 -30.08 1.23
N ILE A 316 0.99 -28.97 1.17
CA ILE A 316 -0.09 -28.64 2.08
C ILE A 316 -1.39 -28.69 1.30
N THR A 317 -2.40 -29.33 1.88
CA THR A 317 -3.76 -29.38 1.34
C THR A 317 -4.75 -29.02 2.43
N VAL A 318 -5.65 -28.08 2.14
CA VAL A 318 -6.73 -27.66 3.03
C VAL A 318 -8.05 -27.78 2.28
N ALA A 319 -8.97 -28.56 2.81
CA ALA A 319 -10.33 -28.65 2.31
C ALA A 319 -11.28 -27.87 3.23
N LYS A 320 -12.16 -27.06 2.64
CA LYS A 320 -13.21 -26.31 3.36
C LYS A 320 -14.47 -26.16 2.52
N ILE A 321 -15.50 -25.57 3.11
CA ILE A 321 -16.69 -25.12 2.39
C ILE A 321 -16.52 -23.62 2.14
N ASP A 322 -16.70 -23.20 0.89
CA ASP A 322 -16.80 -21.80 0.50
C ASP A 322 -18.23 -21.54 0.04
N ASP A 323 -18.92 -20.60 0.69
CA ASP A 323 -20.32 -20.24 0.40
C ASP A 323 -20.51 -19.68 -1.02
N ALA A 324 -19.49 -18.99 -1.53
CA ALA A 324 -19.40 -18.47 -2.88
C ALA A 324 -17.93 -18.33 -3.29
N ILE A 325 -17.68 -18.09 -4.58
CA ILE A 325 -16.35 -17.70 -5.06
C ILE A 325 -16.33 -16.17 -5.17
N ASP A 326 -15.84 -15.52 -4.14
CA ASP A 326 -15.76 -14.05 -4.03
C ASP A 326 -14.58 -13.61 -3.15
N PHE A 327 -13.37 -13.87 -3.64
CA PHE A 327 -12.13 -13.69 -2.90
C PHE A 327 -11.29 -12.56 -3.46
N ALA A 328 -10.81 -11.69 -2.56
CA ALA A 328 -9.75 -10.72 -2.84
C ALA A 328 -8.54 -11.05 -1.97
N TRP A 329 -7.41 -11.45 -2.56
CA TRP A 329 -6.16 -11.73 -1.85
C TRP A 329 -5.16 -10.60 -2.07
N THR A 330 -5.51 -9.42 -1.58
CA THR A 330 -4.82 -8.14 -1.82
C THR A 330 -3.56 -7.95 -0.97
N SER A 331 -3.38 -8.70 0.12
CA SER A 331 -2.26 -8.50 1.07
C SER A 331 -0.95 -9.21 0.70
N GLY A 332 -0.89 -9.92 -0.44
CA GLY A 332 0.29 -10.71 -0.83
C GLY A 332 0.45 -12.02 -0.04
N LYS A 333 -0.63 -12.44 0.64
CA LYS A 333 -0.78 -13.74 1.31
C LYS A 333 -2.21 -14.23 1.14
N VAL A 334 -2.35 -15.53 0.89
CA VAL A 334 -3.64 -16.22 0.88
C VAL A 334 -3.82 -16.86 2.25
N ILE A 335 -4.81 -16.38 2.99
CA ILE A 335 -5.16 -16.91 4.29
C ILE A 335 -6.32 -17.89 4.08
N VAL A 336 -6.07 -19.18 4.30
CA VAL A 336 -7.06 -20.25 4.19
C VAL A 336 -7.44 -20.69 5.59
N ASN A 337 -8.70 -20.48 5.95
CA ASN A 337 -9.24 -20.76 7.29
C ASN A 337 -10.27 -21.89 7.20
N SER A 338 -10.46 -22.65 8.26
CA SER A 338 -11.49 -23.70 8.32
C SER A 338 -12.91 -23.15 8.52
N GLY A 339 -13.05 -21.84 8.74
CA GLY A 339 -14.32 -21.11 8.93
C GLY A 339 -14.24 -20.16 10.13
N ALA A 340 -15.09 -19.14 10.18
CA ALA A 340 -15.37 -18.40 11.41
C ALA A 340 -16.54 -19.08 12.14
N SER A 341 -16.64 -18.91 13.46
CA SER A 341 -17.86 -19.28 14.18
C SER A 341 -18.98 -18.28 13.86
N GLU A 342 -20.24 -18.72 13.90
CA GLU A 342 -21.42 -17.87 13.66
C GLU A 342 -21.42 -16.61 14.56
N GLN A 343 -20.95 -16.74 15.81
CA GLN A 343 -20.86 -15.62 16.74
C GLN A 343 -19.79 -14.59 16.34
N GLU A 344 -18.68 -15.02 15.73
CA GLU A 344 -17.65 -14.13 15.20
C GLU A 344 -18.21 -13.32 14.03
N GLU A 345 -18.92 -13.97 13.10
CA GLU A 345 -19.54 -13.30 11.95
C GLU A 345 -20.57 -12.24 12.39
N VAL A 346 -21.43 -12.57 13.37
CA VAL A 346 -22.39 -11.61 13.94
C VAL A 346 -21.69 -10.38 14.53
N ASN A 347 -20.62 -10.59 15.30
CA ASN A 347 -19.89 -9.51 15.92
C ASN A 347 -19.19 -8.62 14.89
N LEU A 348 -18.56 -9.22 13.87
CA LEU A 348 -17.91 -8.50 12.77
C LEU A 348 -18.91 -7.68 11.95
N TRP A 349 -20.08 -8.23 11.70
CA TRP A 349 -21.15 -7.54 11.00
C TRP A 349 -21.72 -6.36 11.79
N ALA A 350 -21.89 -6.51 13.11
CA ALA A 350 -22.31 -5.40 13.98
C ALA A 350 -21.26 -4.26 13.96
N ALA A 351 -19.99 -4.62 13.99
CA ALA A 351 -18.86 -3.70 13.87
C ALA A 351 -18.83 -2.97 12.53
N TRP A 352 -19.02 -3.69 11.43
CA TRP A 352 -19.18 -3.12 10.09
C TRP A 352 -20.31 -2.08 10.06
N LYS A 353 -21.50 -2.43 10.54
CA LYS A 353 -22.64 -1.51 10.61
C LYS A 353 -22.35 -0.27 11.43
N LYS A 354 -21.60 -0.39 12.53
CA LYS A 354 -21.18 0.75 13.35
C LYS A 354 -20.26 1.68 12.56
N GLN A 355 -19.25 1.15 11.87
CA GLN A 355 -18.32 1.92 11.01
C GLN A 355 -19.03 2.58 9.82
N MET A 356 -20.09 1.97 9.30
CA MET A 356 -20.88 2.51 8.19
C MET A 356 -22.00 3.47 8.65
N SER A 357 -22.19 3.64 9.97
CA SER A 357 -23.25 4.47 10.51
C SER A 357 -22.98 5.95 10.27
N THR A 358 -24.04 6.74 10.05
CA THR A 358 -23.92 8.20 9.93
C THR A 358 -23.22 8.81 11.16
N GLN A 359 -23.57 8.34 12.35
CA GLN A 359 -22.96 8.82 13.59
C GLN A 359 -21.43 8.66 13.60
N PHE A 360 -20.92 7.50 13.20
CA PHE A 360 -19.47 7.28 13.13
C PHE A 360 -18.84 8.11 12.03
N LEU A 361 -19.41 8.10 10.82
CA LEU A 361 -18.86 8.82 9.69
C LEU A 361 -18.81 10.35 9.93
N ASP A 362 -19.76 10.90 10.68
CA ASP A 362 -19.78 12.32 11.06
C ASP A 362 -18.65 12.67 12.05
N THR A 363 -18.13 11.71 12.83
CA THR A 363 -16.96 11.95 13.70
C THR A 363 -15.65 12.07 12.92
N LEU A 364 -15.60 11.54 11.70
CA LEU A 364 -14.43 11.64 10.82
C LEU A 364 -14.35 12.99 10.10
N VAL A 365 -15.50 13.69 10.00
CA VAL A 365 -15.66 14.96 9.28
C VAL A 365 -16.34 16.02 10.16
N PRO A 366 -15.81 16.31 11.37
CA PRO A 366 -16.38 17.34 12.24
C PRO A 366 -16.38 18.70 11.52
N ASP A 367 -17.51 19.39 11.56
CA ASP A 367 -17.73 20.68 10.91
C ASP A 367 -17.44 20.70 9.39
N GLY A 368 -17.60 19.56 8.71
CA GLY A 368 -17.39 19.43 7.27
C GLY A 368 -15.91 19.41 6.86
N LYS A 369 -14.99 19.31 7.82
CA LYS A 369 -13.55 19.18 7.57
C LYS A 369 -13.08 17.79 8.00
N PRO A 370 -12.63 16.95 7.06
CA PRO A 370 -12.15 15.63 7.40
C PRO A 370 -10.81 15.76 8.14
N VAL A 371 -10.78 15.26 9.39
CA VAL A 371 -9.58 15.24 10.24
C VAL A 371 -9.08 13.81 10.46
N MET A 372 -9.83 12.79 10.05
CA MET A 372 -9.41 11.40 10.23
C MET A 372 -9.74 10.56 9.02
N LEU A 373 -8.79 9.69 8.67
CA LEU A 373 -9.00 8.68 7.65
C LEU A 373 -9.91 7.59 8.19
N HIS A 374 -10.90 7.14 7.39
CA HIS A 374 -11.69 5.98 7.74
C HIS A 374 -10.76 4.75 7.94
N PRO A 375 -10.94 3.94 9.01
CA PRO A 375 -10.01 2.86 9.32
C PRO A 375 -9.76 1.88 8.17
N ARG A 376 -10.81 1.59 7.39
CA ARG A 376 -10.70 0.70 6.22
C ARG A 376 -9.84 1.26 5.07
N MET A 377 -9.64 2.57 5.02
CA MET A 377 -8.76 3.21 4.03
C MET A 377 -7.31 3.30 4.52
N SER A 378 -7.07 3.22 5.83
CA SER A 378 -5.73 3.26 6.40
C SER A 378 -4.88 2.03 6.01
N ASN A 379 -5.55 0.90 5.78
CA ASN A 379 -4.93 -0.31 5.27
C ASN A 379 -5.88 -1.01 4.29
N ALA A 380 -6.03 -0.40 3.12
CA ALA A 380 -6.98 -0.83 2.10
C ALA A 380 -6.79 -2.31 1.72
N LYS A 381 -5.54 -2.77 1.58
CA LYS A 381 -5.23 -4.15 1.21
C LYS A 381 -5.71 -5.18 2.22
N ASP A 382 -5.52 -4.96 3.52
CA ASP A 382 -5.93 -5.94 4.53
C ASP A 382 -7.44 -5.82 4.79
N SER A 383 -7.96 -4.60 4.69
CA SER A 383 -9.40 -4.32 4.83
C SER A 383 -10.23 -4.97 3.73
N SER A 384 -9.78 -4.90 2.48
CA SER A 384 -10.49 -5.45 1.32
C SER A 384 -10.46 -6.98 1.29
N GLN A 385 -9.37 -7.61 1.77
CA GLN A 385 -9.19 -9.06 1.72
C GLN A 385 -10.23 -9.84 2.53
N GLY A 386 -10.75 -9.24 3.60
CA GLY A 386 -11.79 -9.83 4.44
C GLY A 386 -13.23 -9.54 3.99
N MET A 387 -13.42 -8.83 2.86
CA MET A 387 -14.75 -8.40 2.43
C MET A 387 -15.27 -9.23 1.25
N ALA A 388 -16.59 -9.41 1.20
CA ALA A 388 -17.29 -9.79 -0.02
C ALA A 388 -17.39 -8.60 -0.98
N SER A 389 -17.66 -8.87 -2.26
CA SER A 389 -17.84 -7.85 -3.29
C SER A 389 -18.96 -6.88 -2.96
N ASP A 390 -20.06 -7.34 -2.36
CA ASP A 390 -21.17 -6.45 -1.99
C ASP A 390 -20.82 -5.53 -0.80
N GLU A 391 -19.95 -5.97 0.12
CA GLU A 391 -19.43 -5.12 1.19
C GLU A 391 -18.46 -4.06 0.63
N ARG A 392 -17.60 -4.45 -0.32
CA ARG A 392 -16.73 -3.50 -1.05
C ARG A 392 -17.56 -2.46 -1.80
N LYS A 393 -18.64 -2.86 -2.50
CA LYS A 393 -19.57 -1.92 -3.16
C LYS A 393 -20.21 -0.95 -2.16
N GLN A 394 -20.77 -1.46 -1.07
CA GLN A 394 -21.37 -0.62 -0.02
C GLN A 394 -20.36 0.39 0.54
N PHE A 395 -19.10 -0.02 0.74
CA PHE A 395 -18.04 0.87 1.16
C PHE A 395 -17.80 2.00 0.17
N LEU A 396 -17.64 1.66 -1.10
CA LEU A 396 -17.36 2.62 -2.18
C LEU A 396 -18.55 3.57 -2.40
N GLU A 397 -19.78 3.07 -2.37
CA GLU A 397 -21.01 3.87 -2.46
C GLU A 397 -21.12 4.88 -1.30
N MET A 398 -20.73 4.47 -0.08
CA MET A 398 -20.64 5.38 1.06
C MET A 398 -19.64 6.51 0.82
N LEU A 399 -18.45 6.19 0.29
CA LEU A 399 -17.45 7.19 -0.05
C LEU A 399 -17.93 8.15 -1.15
N LEU A 400 -18.64 7.65 -2.16
CA LEU A 400 -19.24 8.49 -3.21
C LEU A 400 -20.36 9.39 -2.67
N THR A 401 -21.12 8.91 -1.68
CA THR A 401 -22.16 9.70 -1.00
C THR A 401 -21.56 10.73 -0.04
N ARG A 402 -20.34 10.49 0.46
CA ARG A 402 -19.62 11.35 1.42
C ARG A 402 -18.18 11.61 0.96
N PRO A 403 -17.99 12.30 -0.19
CA PRO A 403 -16.67 12.40 -0.82
C PRO A 403 -15.65 13.20 -0.01
N ALA A 404 -16.09 13.99 0.99
CA ALA A 404 -15.18 14.65 1.94
C ALA A 404 -14.33 13.64 2.74
N LEU A 405 -14.78 12.40 2.93
CA LEU A 405 -13.96 11.36 3.58
C LEU A 405 -12.68 11.02 2.79
N LEU A 406 -12.60 11.42 1.52
CA LEU A 406 -11.45 11.17 0.66
C LEU A 406 -10.33 12.22 0.82
N ASP A 407 -10.60 13.41 1.35
CA ASP A 407 -9.58 14.49 1.41
C ASP A 407 -8.34 14.11 2.25
N PRO A 408 -8.46 13.31 3.33
CA PRO A 408 -7.32 12.77 4.07
C PRO A 408 -6.34 11.94 3.26
N LEU A 409 -6.79 11.35 2.14
CA LEU A 409 -5.97 10.43 1.36
C LEU A 409 -4.89 11.17 0.58
N GLY A 410 -3.64 10.80 0.82
CA GLY A 410 -2.56 11.05 -0.14
C GLY A 410 -2.73 10.20 -1.40
N ALA A 411 -1.95 10.51 -2.44
CA ALA A 411 -2.02 9.81 -3.73
C ALA A 411 -1.81 8.29 -3.59
N GLY A 412 -0.85 7.86 -2.76
CA GLY A 412 -0.62 6.43 -2.49
C GLY A 412 -1.87 5.74 -1.93
N GLY A 413 -2.50 6.32 -0.90
CA GLY A 413 -3.70 5.76 -0.30
C GLY A 413 -4.90 5.72 -1.24
N ALA A 414 -5.08 6.73 -2.10
CA ALA A 414 -6.16 6.73 -3.09
C ALA A 414 -5.97 5.66 -4.18
N VAL A 415 -4.73 5.44 -4.62
CA VAL A 415 -4.39 4.39 -5.58
C VAL A 415 -4.52 3.01 -4.95
N ASP A 416 -4.05 2.82 -3.72
CA ASP A 416 -4.22 1.56 -2.98
C ASP A 416 -5.70 1.25 -2.78
N LEU A 417 -6.51 2.24 -2.37
CA LEU A 417 -7.96 2.09 -2.26
C LEU A 417 -8.58 1.60 -3.57
N TYR A 418 -8.25 2.22 -4.71
CA TYR A 418 -8.72 1.75 -6.01
C TYR A 418 -8.28 0.31 -6.30
N ARG A 419 -6.98 0.00 -6.14
CA ARG A 419 -6.43 -1.31 -6.51
C ARG A 419 -7.00 -2.43 -5.65
N ASP A 420 -7.23 -2.16 -4.37
CA ASP A 420 -7.70 -3.14 -3.39
C ASP A 420 -9.22 -3.32 -3.43
N PHE A 421 -10.02 -2.27 -3.62
CA PHE A 421 -11.49 -2.35 -3.58
C PHE A 421 -12.18 -2.58 -4.93
N ARG A 422 -11.48 -2.46 -6.05
CA ARG A 422 -12.05 -2.71 -7.39
C ARG A 422 -12.51 -4.15 -7.65
N ILE A 423 -12.09 -5.12 -6.84
CA ILE A 423 -12.41 -6.54 -7.04
C ILE A 423 -13.92 -6.75 -6.82
N GLY A 424 -14.65 -7.05 -7.90
CA GLY A 424 -16.11 -7.17 -7.87
C GLY A 424 -16.89 -5.84 -7.75
N ALA A 425 -16.19 -4.70 -7.75
CA ALA A 425 -16.76 -3.35 -7.68
C ALA A 425 -15.98 -2.36 -8.56
N THR A 426 -15.59 -2.82 -9.76
CA THR A 426 -14.54 -2.20 -10.57
C THR A 426 -14.86 -0.76 -10.99
N GLU A 427 -16.08 -0.52 -11.48
CA GLU A 427 -16.51 0.82 -11.90
C GLU A 427 -16.62 1.80 -10.72
N LEU A 428 -17.21 1.35 -9.60
CA LEU A 428 -17.35 2.17 -8.38
C LEU A 428 -15.99 2.56 -7.79
N ALA A 429 -15.01 1.66 -7.84
CA ALA A 429 -13.66 1.98 -7.36
C ALA A 429 -13.01 3.06 -8.23
N LEU A 430 -13.24 3.03 -9.55
CA LEU A 430 -12.79 4.09 -10.45
C LEU A 430 -13.47 5.41 -10.13
N ASP A 431 -14.78 5.40 -9.89
CA ASP A 431 -15.54 6.59 -9.53
C ASP A 431 -15.01 7.22 -8.23
N VAL A 432 -14.70 6.40 -7.22
CA VAL A 432 -14.09 6.87 -5.95
C VAL A 432 -12.72 7.51 -6.20
N PHE A 433 -11.86 6.89 -7.01
CA PHE A 433 -10.59 7.51 -7.38
C PHE A 433 -10.79 8.82 -8.16
N GLY A 434 -11.74 8.86 -9.09
CA GLY A 434 -12.10 10.04 -9.85
C GLY A 434 -12.58 11.20 -8.96
N GLN A 435 -13.45 10.90 -7.99
CA GLN A 435 -13.91 11.88 -6.98
C GLN A 435 -12.75 12.37 -6.11
N TRP A 436 -11.88 11.48 -5.63
CA TRP A 436 -10.67 11.89 -4.91
C TRP A 436 -9.79 12.81 -5.78
N ALA A 437 -9.60 12.46 -7.05
CA ALA A 437 -8.75 13.21 -7.96
C ALA A 437 -9.32 14.59 -8.31
N ILE A 438 -10.64 14.74 -8.44
CA ILE A 438 -11.30 16.05 -8.59
C ILE A 438 -11.03 16.93 -7.37
N ARG A 439 -11.21 16.37 -6.16
CA ARG A 439 -11.02 17.11 -4.90
C ARG A 439 -9.56 17.46 -4.64
N ASN A 440 -8.65 16.67 -5.19
CA ASN A 440 -7.21 16.85 -5.12
C ASN A 440 -6.59 17.27 -6.47
N ALA A 441 -7.37 17.93 -7.34
CA ALA A 441 -6.92 18.30 -8.68
C ALA A 441 -5.67 19.18 -8.67
N ASN A 442 -5.49 19.93 -7.58
CA ASN A 442 -4.36 20.82 -7.32
C ASN A 442 -3.26 20.21 -6.45
N CYS A 443 -3.17 18.88 -6.34
CA CYS A 443 -2.18 18.16 -5.52
C CYS A 443 -0.80 18.82 -5.59
N GLU A 444 -0.28 19.25 -4.43
CA GLU A 444 1.02 19.91 -4.34
C GLU A 444 2.15 18.89 -4.60
N CYS A 445 3.19 19.33 -5.32
CA CYS A 445 4.41 18.55 -5.47
C CYS A 445 5.10 18.41 -4.13
N ARG A 446 5.59 17.22 -3.78
CA ARG A 446 6.43 17.00 -2.60
C ARG A 446 7.90 17.22 -2.93
N MET A 447 8.63 17.75 -1.95
CA MET A 447 10.09 17.88 -2.03
C MET A 447 10.74 16.48 -2.06
N PRO A 448 11.80 16.28 -2.86
CA PRO A 448 12.62 15.08 -2.75
C PRO A 448 13.19 14.97 -1.34
N HIS A 449 13.04 13.79 -0.71
CA HIS A 449 13.58 13.52 0.62
C HIS A 449 14.62 12.38 0.62
N GLU A 450 14.72 11.61 -0.47
CA GLU A 450 15.66 10.50 -0.59
C GLU A 450 16.84 10.77 -1.54
N THR A 451 18.06 10.58 -1.07
CA THR A 451 19.29 10.83 -1.86
C THR A 451 19.67 9.70 -2.81
N TRP A 452 19.05 8.54 -2.67
CA TRP A 452 19.35 7.33 -3.43
C TRP A 452 18.42 7.11 -4.62
N LEU A 453 17.26 7.77 -4.63
CA LEU A 453 16.34 7.85 -5.76
C LEU A 453 16.13 9.32 -6.14
N PRO A 454 16.96 9.90 -7.04
CA PRO A 454 16.80 11.28 -7.50
C PRO A 454 15.54 11.37 -8.38
N GLY A 455 14.40 11.54 -7.73
CA GLY A 455 13.09 11.74 -8.34
C GLY A 455 12.40 12.94 -7.71
N ILE A 456 11.52 13.58 -8.48
CA ILE A 456 10.67 14.68 -7.99
C ILE A 456 9.34 14.10 -7.67
N ASP A 457 8.77 14.50 -6.53
CA ASP A 457 7.42 14.11 -6.18
C ASP A 457 7.25 12.59 -6.24
N LEU A 458 8.29 11.85 -5.83
CA LEU A 458 8.45 10.44 -6.17
C LEU A 458 7.28 9.62 -5.64
N GLU A 459 6.84 9.88 -4.40
CA GLU A 459 5.71 9.20 -3.78
C GLU A 459 4.42 9.34 -4.60
N ASN A 460 4.05 10.57 -4.98
CA ASN A 460 2.85 10.83 -5.76
C ASN A 460 3.00 10.24 -7.17
N ARG A 461 4.14 10.45 -7.82
CA ARG A 461 4.39 9.92 -9.18
C ARG A 461 4.42 8.40 -9.23
N GLU A 462 4.97 7.76 -8.21
CA GLU A 462 4.95 6.30 -8.05
C GLU A 462 3.53 5.78 -7.86
N ALA A 463 2.72 6.44 -7.01
CA ALA A 463 1.30 6.12 -6.88
C ALA A 463 0.57 6.22 -8.22
N TYR A 464 0.69 7.36 -8.93
CA TYR A 464 0.05 7.53 -10.24
C TYR A 464 0.56 6.57 -11.30
N HIS A 465 1.84 6.17 -11.23
CA HIS A 465 2.38 5.14 -12.10
C HIS A 465 1.78 3.76 -11.81
N PHE A 466 1.57 3.39 -10.54
CA PHE A 466 0.88 2.15 -10.19
C PHE A 466 -0.60 2.16 -10.57
N MET A 467 -1.27 3.31 -10.47
CA MET A 467 -2.62 3.47 -11.03
C MET A 467 -2.59 3.29 -12.56
N ALA A 468 -1.59 3.86 -13.25
CA ALA A 468 -1.43 3.72 -14.68
C ALA A 468 -1.21 2.27 -15.10
N VAL A 469 -0.43 1.48 -14.36
CA VAL A 469 -0.31 0.02 -14.55
C VAL A 469 -1.69 -0.63 -14.56
N ALA A 470 -2.48 -0.36 -13.53
CA ALA A 470 -3.79 -0.96 -13.35
C ALA A 470 -4.76 -0.61 -14.49
N VAL A 471 -4.82 0.66 -14.92
CA VAL A 471 -5.72 1.09 -16.01
C VAL A 471 -5.15 0.85 -17.41
N THR A 472 -3.89 0.42 -17.54
CA THR A 472 -3.28 0.14 -18.85
C THR A 472 -3.24 -1.34 -19.17
N GLN A 473 -2.88 -2.16 -18.18
CA GLN A 473 -2.67 -3.60 -18.37
C GLN A 473 -3.88 -4.41 -17.94
N GLU A 474 -4.49 -4.02 -16.81
CA GLU A 474 -5.46 -4.87 -16.13
C GLU A 474 -6.90 -4.48 -16.51
N LEU A 475 -7.17 -3.17 -16.66
CA LEU A 475 -8.48 -2.61 -17.05
C LEU A 475 -8.33 -1.44 -18.05
N PRO A 476 -7.96 -1.69 -19.31
CA PRO A 476 -7.68 -0.65 -20.31
C PRO A 476 -8.77 0.39 -20.51
N ALA A 477 -10.05 -0.01 -20.41
CA ALA A 477 -11.20 0.88 -20.58
C ALA A 477 -11.26 1.99 -19.51
N HIS A 478 -10.67 1.77 -18.33
CA HIS A 478 -10.63 2.78 -17.28
C HIS A 478 -9.75 3.98 -17.64
N ALA A 479 -8.73 3.81 -18.49
CA ALA A 479 -7.93 4.94 -18.95
C ALA A 479 -8.77 5.91 -19.79
N ASP A 480 -9.68 5.41 -20.63
CA ASP A 480 -10.58 6.24 -21.42
C ASP A 480 -11.62 6.94 -20.51
N ARG A 481 -12.22 6.21 -19.55
CA ARG A 481 -13.12 6.82 -18.56
C ARG A 481 -12.44 7.91 -17.73
N LEU A 482 -11.20 7.70 -17.28
CA LEU A 482 -10.42 8.73 -16.57
C LEU A 482 -10.25 10.00 -17.40
N ARG A 483 -9.95 9.85 -18.70
CA ARG A 483 -9.84 10.97 -19.64
C ARG A 483 -11.18 11.68 -19.80
N ASP A 484 -12.25 10.93 -20.03
CA ASP A 484 -13.53 11.49 -20.46
C ASP A 484 -14.36 12.06 -19.30
N GLU A 485 -14.21 11.52 -18.10
CA GLU A 485 -15.06 11.85 -16.94
C GLU A 485 -14.35 12.67 -15.86
N PHE A 486 -13.01 12.57 -15.72
CA PHE A 486 -12.30 13.09 -14.55
C PHE A 486 -11.08 13.99 -14.86
N LEU A 487 -10.64 14.07 -16.13
CA LEU A 487 -9.48 14.88 -16.50
C LEU A 487 -9.77 16.39 -16.47
N GLU A 488 -10.90 16.80 -17.02
CA GLU A 488 -11.33 18.20 -17.08
C GLU A 488 -12.41 18.45 -16.01
N LEU A 489 -12.16 19.44 -15.15
CA LEU A 489 -13.10 19.85 -14.12
C LEU A 489 -14.23 20.71 -14.72
N PRO A 490 -15.37 20.88 -14.02
CA PRO A 490 -16.48 21.71 -14.51
C PRO A 490 -16.10 23.16 -14.84
N ASP A 491 -15.04 23.69 -14.24
CA ASP A 491 -14.54 25.04 -14.53
C ASP A 491 -13.60 25.10 -15.75
N GLY A 492 -13.28 23.96 -16.37
CA GLY A 492 -12.38 23.80 -17.53
C GLY A 492 -10.90 23.58 -17.15
N SER A 493 -10.57 23.59 -15.86
CA SER A 493 -9.22 23.29 -15.38
C SER A 493 -8.91 21.79 -15.41
N CYS A 494 -7.64 21.44 -15.25
CA CYS A 494 -7.16 20.06 -15.34
C CYS A 494 -6.95 19.42 -13.96
N SER A 495 -7.39 18.17 -13.81
CA SER A 495 -7.02 17.30 -12.68
C SER A 495 -5.60 16.75 -12.86
N LEU A 496 -4.63 17.26 -12.08
CA LEU A 496 -3.24 16.78 -12.16
C LEU A 496 -3.06 15.29 -11.83
N PRO A 497 -3.72 14.72 -10.81
CA PRO A 497 -3.64 13.29 -10.55
C PRO A 497 -4.04 12.46 -11.79
N VAL A 498 -5.17 12.79 -12.42
CA VAL A 498 -5.66 12.09 -13.62
C VAL A 498 -4.68 12.28 -14.78
N ALA A 499 -4.23 13.51 -15.02
CA ALA A 499 -3.29 13.80 -16.11
C ALA A 499 -1.97 13.03 -15.98
N TYR A 500 -1.45 12.86 -14.75
CA TYR A 500 -0.22 12.10 -14.53
C TYR A 500 -0.44 10.59 -14.74
N VAL A 501 -1.58 10.04 -14.28
CA VAL A 501 -1.98 8.64 -14.55
C VAL A 501 -2.08 8.40 -16.06
N LEU A 502 -2.75 9.29 -16.80
CA LEU A 502 -2.88 9.21 -18.25
C LEU A 502 -1.52 9.34 -18.94
N GLY A 503 -0.66 10.26 -18.50
CA GLY A 503 0.70 10.39 -19.05
C GLY A 503 1.51 9.09 -18.96
N TYR A 504 1.48 8.42 -17.80
CA TYR A 504 2.12 7.11 -17.64
C TYR A 504 1.42 6.01 -18.42
N SER A 505 0.08 6.02 -18.49
CA SER A 505 -0.69 5.03 -19.25
C SER A 505 -0.37 5.11 -20.74
N TYR A 506 -0.44 6.30 -21.34
CA TYR A 506 -0.10 6.51 -22.74
C TYR A 506 1.38 6.19 -23.01
N LEU A 507 2.31 6.49 -22.10
CA LEU A 507 3.71 6.03 -22.21
C LEU A 507 3.80 4.49 -22.24
N GLY A 508 3.11 3.80 -21.33
CA GLY A 508 3.11 2.34 -21.25
C GLY A 508 2.48 1.65 -22.47
N ARG A 509 1.55 2.32 -23.16
CA ARG A 509 0.93 1.86 -24.41
C ARG A 509 1.71 2.23 -25.67
N ASP A 510 2.86 2.89 -25.53
CA ASP A 510 3.60 3.49 -26.65
C ASP A 510 2.80 4.52 -27.47
N LYS A 511 2.00 5.32 -26.76
CA LYS A 511 1.09 6.33 -27.33
C LYS A 511 1.32 7.72 -26.75
N LEU A 512 2.49 7.98 -26.15
CA LEU A 512 2.73 9.28 -25.50
C LEU A 512 2.59 10.48 -26.45
N GLU A 513 2.85 10.29 -27.74
CA GLU A 513 2.64 11.32 -28.77
C GLU A 513 1.15 11.72 -28.88
N GLU A 514 0.22 10.75 -28.90
CA GLU A 514 -1.23 10.99 -28.88
C GLU A 514 -1.63 11.81 -27.65
N TRP A 515 -1.04 11.51 -26.48
CA TRP A 515 -1.29 12.27 -25.25
C TRP A 515 -0.78 13.71 -25.33
N THR A 516 0.44 13.91 -25.88
CA THR A 516 0.98 15.25 -26.04
C THR A 516 0.18 16.09 -27.02
N GLU A 517 -0.32 15.49 -28.11
CA GLU A 517 -1.18 16.17 -29.08
C GLU A 517 -2.52 16.60 -28.48
N LEU A 518 -3.13 15.75 -27.65
CA LEU A 518 -4.35 16.08 -26.91
C LEU A 518 -4.12 17.30 -25.99
N LEU A 519 -3.03 17.28 -25.23
CA LEU A 519 -2.68 18.40 -24.33
C LEU A 519 -2.37 19.68 -25.11
N ASP A 520 -1.64 19.59 -26.23
CA ASP A 520 -1.30 20.74 -27.06
C ASP A 520 -2.55 21.33 -27.74
N THR A 521 -3.48 20.49 -28.19
CA THR A 521 -4.77 20.91 -28.74
C THR A 521 -5.59 21.69 -27.71
N ARG A 522 -5.72 21.14 -26.50
CA ARG A 522 -6.44 21.82 -25.41
C ARG A 522 -5.78 23.13 -25.01
N LEU A 523 -4.45 23.17 -24.97
CA LEU A 523 -3.68 24.39 -24.69
C LEU A 523 -3.76 25.43 -25.82
N ALA A 524 -4.14 25.06 -27.04
CA ALA A 524 -4.32 25.98 -28.15
C ALA A 524 -5.69 26.70 -28.13
N GLU A 525 -6.65 26.21 -27.34
CA GLU A 525 -7.97 26.82 -27.24
C GLU A 525 -7.93 28.21 -26.59
N GLU A 526 -8.51 29.20 -27.27
CA GLU A 526 -8.54 30.59 -26.80
C GLU A 526 -9.33 30.78 -25.50
N SER A 527 -10.29 29.90 -25.23
CA SER A 527 -11.07 29.88 -23.98
C SER A 527 -10.25 29.48 -22.75
N LEU A 528 -9.12 28.79 -22.92
CA LEU A 528 -8.30 28.28 -21.83
C LEU A 528 -7.24 29.30 -21.39
N THR A 529 -7.64 30.19 -20.48
CA THR A 529 -6.82 31.31 -19.99
C THR A 529 -6.72 31.33 -18.46
N GLY A 530 -5.81 32.16 -17.93
CA GLY A 530 -5.65 32.38 -16.49
C GLY A 530 -5.37 31.12 -15.69
N ASP A 531 -5.94 31.03 -14.48
CA ASP A 531 -5.75 29.91 -13.56
C ASP A 531 -6.16 28.55 -14.12
N LYS A 532 -7.21 28.52 -14.95
CA LYS A 532 -7.71 27.28 -15.59
C LYS A 532 -6.65 26.63 -16.47
N ARG A 533 -5.74 27.43 -17.05
CA ARG A 533 -4.66 26.98 -17.94
C ARG A 533 -3.49 26.34 -17.19
N VAL A 534 -3.30 26.66 -15.91
CA VAL A 534 -2.09 26.33 -15.15
C VAL A 534 -1.86 24.82 -15.06
N ASN A 535 -2.87 24.04 -14.68
CA ASN A 535 -2.69 22.59 -14.53
C ASN A 535 -2.51 21.88 -15.87
N TRP A 536 -3.12 22.36 -16.96
CA TRP A 536 -2.86 21.83 -18.31
C TRP A 536 -1.39 22.01 -18.71
N LEU A 537 -0.79 23.16 -18.39
CA LEU A 537 0.63 23.42 -18.65
C LEU A 537 1.55 22.53 -17.78
N ILE A 538 1.19 22.29 -16.52
CA ILE A 538 1.93 21.37 -15.64
C ILE A 538 1.81 19.92 -16.15
N ALA A 539 0.62 19.48 -16.56
CA ALA A 539 0.39 18.17 -17.17
C ALA A 539 1.24 17.99 -18.45
N ARG A 540 1.30 19.01 -19.31
CA ARG A 540 2.14 19.00 -20.50
C ARG A 540 3.62 18.96 -20.19
N ALA A 541 4.04 19.66 -19.13
CA ALA A 541 5.40 19.58 -18.63
C ALA A 541 5.76 18.16 -18.17
N HIS A 542 4.88 17.50 -17.41
CA HIS A 542 5.06 16.11 -16.99
C HIS A 542 5.18 15.15 -18.18
N ALA A 543 4.30 15.24 -19.18
CA ALA A 543 4.36 14.40 -20.38
C ALA A 543 5.73 14.52 -21.08
N GLN A 544 6.29 15.72 -21.15
CA GLN A 544 7.62 15.98 -21.70
C GLN A 544 8.75 15.42 -20.81
N GLU A 545 8.61 15.48 -19.48
CA GLU A 545 9.60 14.95 -18.53
C GLU A 545 9.73 13.42 -18.60
N ILE A 546 8.64 12.70 -18.92
CA ILE A 546 8.59 11.23 -18.95
C ILE A 546 8.86 10.62 -20.33
N ARG A 547 9.08 11.44 -21.37
CA ARG A 547 9.17 10.98 -22.77
C ARG A 547 10.26 9.96 -23.10
N LEU A 548 11.26 9.83 -22.23
CA LEU A 548 12.34 8.83 -22.34
C LEU A 548 12.29 7.79 -21.22
N GLY A 549 11.13 7.70 -20.55
CA GLY A 549 10.81 6.67 -19.59
C GLY A 549 10.71 5.29 -20.24
N SER A 550 10.68 4.27 -19.41
CA SER A 550 10.46 2.90 -19.86
C SER A 550 9.02 2.71 -20.33
N ARG A 551 8.84 1.99 -21.43
CA ARG A 551 7.52 1.50 -21.89
C ARG A 551 7.01 0.34 -21.04
N ASN A 552 7.90 -0.37 -20.33
CA ASN A 552 7.48 -1.35 -19.33
C ASN A 552 6.88 -0.59 -18.13
N PRO A 553 5.59 -0.77 -17.83
CA PRO A 553 4.90 -0.05 -16.76
C PRO A 553 5.31 -0.52 -15.35
N TYR A 554 6.13 -1.58 -15.22
CA TYR A 554 6.70 -2.03 -13.95
C TYR A 554 8.16 -1.58 -13.74
N ALA A 555 8.73 -0.85 -14.69
CA ALA A 555 10.09 -0.35 -14.57
C ALA A 555 10.12 0.93 -13.72
N THR A 556 11.27 1.18 -13.08
CA THR A 556 11.48 2.42 -12.31
C THR A 556 11.21 3.66 -13.16
N ILE A 557 10.48 4.61 -12.57
CA ILE A 557 10.18 5.89 -13.21
C ILE A 557 11.48 6.63 -13.51
N LYS A 558 11.68 6.97 -14.78
CA LYS A 558 12.77 7.85 -15.22
C LYS A 558 12.16 9.16 -15.67
N THR A 559 12.60 10.26 -15.07
CA THR A 559 12.12 11.60 -15.42
C THR A 559 13.28 12.51 -15.79
N ARG A 560 13.01 13.51 -16.62
CA ARG A 560 13.91 14.62 -16.93
C ARG A 560 13.31 15.93 -16.45
N PRO A 561 13.42 16.22 -15.14
CA PRO A 561 12.74 17.32 -14.45
C PRO A 561 12.69 18.68 -15.14
N MET A 562 13.74 19.02 -15.88
CA MET A 562 13.95 20.36 -16.42
C MET A 562 13.74 20.44 -17.94
N ASP A 563 13.43 19.32 -18.61
CA ASP A 563 13.22 19.28 -20.07
C ASP A 563 12.01 20.12 -20.53
N ALA A 564 11.11 20.46 -19.61
CA ALA A 564 9.88 21.19 -19.87
C ALA A 564 9.76 22.51 -19.10
N ARG A 565 10.89 23.09 -18.68
CA ARG A 565 10.91 24.30 -17.83
C ARG A 565 10.07 25.45 -18.40
N TYR A 566 10.10 25.67 -19.71
CA TYR A 566 9.35 26.75 -20.36
C TYR A 566 7.83 26.62 -20.18
N MET A 567 7.28 25.40 -20.08
CA MET A 567 5.85 25.18 -19.81
C MET A 567 5.49 25.62 -18.40
N LEU A 568 6.37 25.37 -17.42
CA LEU A 568 6.17 25.79 -16.03
C LEU A 568 6.32 27.30 -15.85
N ASP A 569 7.26 27.92 -16.55
CA ASP A 569 7.36 29.39 -16.57
C ASP A 569 6.10 30.01 -17.19
N THR A 570 5.56 29.40 -18.26
CA THR A 570 4.27 29.81 -18.85
C THR A 570 3.12 29.62 -17.86
N ALA A 571 3.12 28.54 -17.08
CA ALA A 571 2.12 28.28 -16.05
C ALA A 571 2.18 29.33 -14.93
N MET A 572 3.39 29.74 -14.54
CA MET A 572 3.60 30.78 -13.53
C MET A 572 3.08 32.14 -14.00
N LEU A 573 3.27 32.46 -15.28
CA LEU A 573 2.73 33.68 -15.89
C LEU A 573 1.20 33.64 -16.04
N ALA A 574 0.63 32.47 -16.32
CA ALA A 574 -0.81 32.28 -16.43
C ALA A 574 -1.54 32.36 -15.07
N ALA A 575 -0.87 31.97 -13.99
CA ALA A 575 -1.43 31.99 -12.64
C ALA A 575 -1.74 33.43 -12.16
N GLN A 576 -3.01 33.68 -11.89
CA GLN A 576 -3.56 34.91 -11.31
C GLN A 576 -3.75 34.75 -9.81
N ASP A 577 -4.25 33.60 -9.35
CA ASP A 577 -4.36 33.26 -7.92
C ASP A 577 -2.95 33.17 -7.29
N PRO A 578 -2.65 33.92 -6.21
CA PRO A 578 -1.37 33.86 -5.51
C PRO A 578 -0.99 32.47 -4.97
N ASP A 579 -1.94 31.68 -4.46
CA ASP A 579 -1.68 30.33 -3.97
C ASP A 579 -1.36 29.39 -5.14
N LEU A 580 -2.05 29.56 -6.27
CA LEU A 580 -1.75 28.81 -7.49
C LEU A 580 -0.37 29.17 -8.05
N LYS A 581 0.00 30.45 -8.01
CA LYS A 581 1.34 30.91 -8.40
C LYS A 581 2.42 30.31 -7.49
N LEU A 582 2.23 30.36 -6.17
CA LEU A 582 3.11 29.71 -5.20
C LEU A 582 3.25 28.21 -5.49
N LYS A 583 2.16 27.51 -5.81
CA LYS A 583 2.19 26.10 -6.22
C LYS A 583 3.10 25.87 -7.43
N VAL A 584 2.97 26.69 -8.48
CA VAL A 584 3.84 26.57 -9.67
C VAL A 584 5.31 26.82 -9.30
N MET A 585 5.59 27.81 -8.44
CA MET A 585 6.95 28.09 -7.97
C MET A 585 7.51 26.90 -7.18
N LYS A 586 6.72 26.26 -6.31
CA LYS A 586 7.10 25.01 -5.61
C LYS A 586 7.40 23.87 -6.60
N GLN A 587 6.57 23.70 -7.64
CA GLN A 587 6.79 22.71 -8.71
C GLN A 587 8.14 22.93 -9.41
N ILE A 588 8.51 24.20 -9.69
CA ILE A 588 9.80 24.55 -10.30
C ILE A 588 10.95 24.35 -9.30
N ALA A 589 10.78 24.77 -8.05
CA ALA A 589 11.79 24.65 -7.00
C ALA A 589 12.16 23.16 -6.76
N ALA A 590 11.16 22.28 -6.66
CA ALA A 590 11.38 20.84 -6.55
C ALA A 590 12.18 20.27 -7.74
N ARG A 591 11.92 20.74 -8.96
CA ARG A 591 12.67 20.36 -10.17
C ARG A 591 14.11 20.84 -10.19
N LEU A 592 14.34 22.05 -9.72
CA LEU A 592 15.68 22.59 -9.52
C LEU A 592 16.44 21.78 -8.46
N SER A 593 15.80 21.47 -7.33
CA SER A 593 16.39 20.68 -6.24
C SER A 593 16.76 19.25 -6.68
N ALA A 594 15.87 18.55 -7.40
CA ALA A 594 16.19 17.22 -7.93
C ALA A 594 17.32 17.22 -8.97
N THR A 595 17.56 18.37 -9.63
CA THR A 595 18.72 18.57 -10.53
C THR A 595 19.91 19.24 -9.84
N ARG A 596 19.91 19.29 -8.50
CA ARG A 596 20.96 19.86 -7.63
C ARG A 596 21.28 21.32 -7.89
N LYS A 597 20.28 22.10 -8.32
CA LYS A 597 20.37 23.55 -8.49
C LYS A 597 19.78 24.25 -7.27
N PHE A 598 20.28 23.91 -6.08
CA PHE A 598 19.70 24.31 -4.78
C PHE A 598 19.63 25.83 -4.59
N ASP A 599 20.67 26.57 -4.98
CA ASP A 599 20.66 28.05 -4.90
C ASP A 599 19.55 28.67 -5.76
N LYS A 600 19.31 28.12 -6.96
CA LYS A 600 18.24 28.59 -7.83
C LYS A 600 16.87 28.25 -7.26
N ALA A 601 16.74 27.10 -6.59
CA ALA A 601 15.51 26.70 -5.93
C ALA A 601 15.19 27.63 -4.75
N ARG A 602 16.20 27.94 -3.91
CA ARG A 602 16.07 28.92 -2.80
C ARG A 602 15.72 30.31 -3.29
N ALA A 603 16.44 30.82 -4.30
CA ALA A 603 16.16 32.15 -4.86
C ALA A 603 14.72 32.27 -5.39
N LEU A 604 14.19 31.21 -6.00
CA LEU A 604 12.79 31.19 -6.43
C LEU A 604 11.82 31.22 -5.25
N LEU A 605 12.12 30.51 -4.15
CA LEU A 605 11.28 30.57 -2.94
C LEU A 605 11.37 31.93 -2.22
N ASP A 606 12.51 32.62 -2.29
CA ASP A 606 12.64 33.99 -1.79
C ASP A 606 11.76 34.97 -2.60
N GLU A 607 11.74 34.82 -3.93
CA GLU A 607 10.79 35.53 -4.78
C GLU A 607 9.34 35.19 -4.41
N ALA A 608 9.04 33.92 -4.19
CA ALA A 608 7.71 33.47 -3.79
C ALA A 608 7.27 34.11 -2.46
N ALA A 609 8.18 34.24 -1.48
CA ALA A 609 7.89 34.87 -0.20
C ALA A 609 7.47 36.34 -0.35
N SER A 610 8.00 37.05 -1.36
CA SER A 610 7.61 38.43 -1.65
C SER A 610 6.23 38.57 -2.31
N LEU A 611 5.71 37.48 -2.88
CA LEU A 611 4.44 37.43 -3.61
C LEU A 611 3.33 36.68 -2.85
N ALA A 612 3.67 35.96 -1.77
CA ALA A 612 2.77 35.03 -1.12
C ALA A 612 1.70 35.72 -0.25
N PRO A 613 0.50 35.13 -0.13
CA PRO A 613 -0.53 35.60 0.80
C PRO A 613 -0.06 35.70 2.26
N VAL A 614 -0.67 36.62 3.01
CA VAL A 614 -0.47 36.77 4.46
C VAL A 614 -0.86 35.45 5.14
N GLY A 615 0.14 34.69 5.59
CA GLY A 615 -0.05 33.38 6.23
C GLY A 615 0.77 32.23 5.62
N ARG A 616 1.39 32.41 4.44
CA ARG A 616 2.18 31.36 3.76
C ARG A 616 3.69 31.42 4.03
N ALA A 617 4.15 32.36 4.87
CA ALA A 617 5.56 32.53 5.19
C ALA A 617 6.18 31.30 5.86
N ALA A 618 5.43 30.65 6.78
CA ALA A 618 5.88 29.42 7.44
C ALA A 618 6.08 28.27 6.44
N ASP A 619 5.09 28.05 5.56
CA ASP A 619 5.15 27.04 4.50
C ASP A 619 6.37 27.25 3.56
N ILE A 620 6.66 28.49 3.17
CA ILE A 620 7.85 28.79 2.35
C ILE A 620 9.15 28.54 3.13
N ALA A 621 9.20 28.89 4.41
CA ALA A 621 10.34 28.62 5.27
C ALA A 621 10.59 27.10 5.42
N ASP A 622 9.52 26.31 5.60
CA ASP A 622 9.59 24.85 5.70
C ASP A 622 10.09 24.22 4.40
N TRP A 623 9.66 24.76 3.25
CA TRP A 623 10.19 24.36 1.94
C TRP A 623 11.68 24.67 1.79
N LYS A 624 12.14 25.84 2.23
CA LYS A 624 13.57 26.18 2.22
C LYS A 624 14.37 25.26 3.12
N ALA A 625 13.89 24.99 4.34
CA ALA A 625 14.52 24.04 5.26
C ALA A 625 14.60 22.63 4.67
N SER A 626 13.57 22.20 3.93
CA SER A 626 13.56 20.92 3.20
C SER A 626 14.61 20.86 2.09
N ILE A 627 14.83 21.97 1.36
CA ILE A 627 15.90 22.07 0.36
C ILE A 627 17.27 21.97 1.03
N ASP A 628 17.49 22.70 2.12
CA ASP A 628 18.76 22.70 2.85
C ASP A 628 19.09 21.31 3.42
N LYS A 629 18.08 20.65 3.99
CA LYS A 629 18.18 19.26 4.45
C LYS A 629 18.53 18.33 3.30
N PHE A 630 17.84 18.43 2.17
CA PHE A 630 18.09 17.56 1.02
C PHE A 630 19.49 17.77 0.42
N GLU A 631 19.98 19.01 0.36
CA GLU A 631 21.35 19.34 -0.03
C GLU A 631 22.39 18.73 0.92
N ALA A 632 22.19 18.88 2.23
CA ALA A 632 23.07 18.31 3.25
C ALA A 632 23.10 16.77 3.17
N ASP A 633 21.94 16.14 3.04
CA ASP A 633 21.82 14.69 2.89
C ASP A 633 22.53 14.22 1.60
N HIS A 634 22.45 15.00 0.51
CA HIS A 634 23.15 14.70 -0.74
C HIS A 634 24.68 14.77 -0.58
N ALA A 635 25.18 15.83 0.05
CA ALA A 635 26.60 16.00 0.35
C ALA A 635 27.12 14.84 1.23
N ALA A 636 26.39 14.48 2.28
CA ALA A 636 26.71 13.35 3.14
C ALA A 636 26.72 12.02 2.37
N ALA A 637 25.74 11.80 1.48
CA ALA A 637 25.67 10.60 0.65
C ALA A 637 26.85 10.49 -0.34
N ILE A 638 27.34 11.61 -0.89
CA ILE A 638 28.55 11.62 -1.74
C ILE A 638 29.77 11.17 -0.93
N VAL A 639 29.97 11.77 0.25
CA VAL A 639 31.08 11.41 1.14
C VAL A 639 31.00 9.93 1.53
N ALA A 640 29.85 9.45 1.97
CA ALA A 640 29.64 8.06 2.34
C ALA A 640 29.90 7.09 1.18
N ARG A 641 29.39 7.38 -0.03
CA ARG A 641 29.62 6.55 -1.23
C ARG A 641 31.10 6.51 -1.62
N SER A 642 31.81 7.63 -1.48
CA SER A 642 33.26 7.67 -1.71
C SER A 642 34.02 6.78 -0.72
N GLY A 643 33.63 6.79 0.55
CA GLY A 643 34.17 5.92 1.59
C GLY A 643 33.90 4.44 1.31
N VAL A 644 32.66 4.08 0.96
CA VAL A 644 32.29 2.70 0.59
C VAL A 644 33.03 2.23 -0.66
N ALA A 645 33.13 3.05 -1.70
CA ALA A 645 33.87 2.71 -2.92
C ALA A 645 35.36 2.51 -2.64
N ARG A 646 35.96 3.38 -1.82
CA ARG A 646 37.34 3.28 -1.37
C ARG A 646 37.58 1.99 -0.57
N LYS A 647 36.72 1.69 0.40
CA LYS A 647 36.78 0.43 1.17
C LYS A 647 36.68 -0.79 0.25
N ALA A 648 35.71 -0.81 -0.66
CA ALA A 648 35.53 -1.90 -1.61
C ALA A 648 36.75 -2.08 -2.54
N TYR A 649 37.40 -0.98 -2.93
CA TYR A 649 38.64 -0.99 -3.69
C TYR A 649 39.80 -1.59 -2.87
N VAL A 650 40.00 -1.15 -1.63
CA VAL A 650 41.01 -1.69 -0.72
C VAL A 650 40.77 -3.18 -0.46
N ASP A 651 39.54 -3.61 -0.18
CA ASP A 651 39.18 -5.02 0.00
C ASP A 651 39.50 -5.86 -1.25
N ALA A 652 39.31 -5.29 -2.45
CA ALA A 652 39.65 -5.95 -3.70
C ALA A 652 41.18 -6.06 -3.89
N LEU A 653 41.95 -5.06 -3.47
CA LEU A 653 43.41 -5.11 -3.45
C LEU A 653 43.92 -6.16 -2.46
N VAL A 654 43.35 -6.22 -1.25
CA VAL A 654 43.68 -7.25 -0.24
C VAL A 654 43.43 -8.65 -0.80
N ARG A 655 42.28 -8.92 -1.40
CA ARG A 655 42.00 -10.22 -2.05
C ARG A 655 42.95 -10.54 -3.21
N ARG A 656 43.48 -9.55 -3.91
CA ARG A 656 44.47 -9.76 -4.99
C ARG A 656 45.86 -10.05 -4.43
N ARG A 657 46.27 -9.33 -3.38
CA ARG A 657 47.48 -9.59 -2.60
C ARG A 657 47.48 -11.01 -2.05
N ASP A 658 46.41 -11.43 -1.39
CA ASP A 658 46.33 -12.76 -0.77
C ASP A 658 46.42 -13.89 -1.79
N ARG A 659 45.84 -13.70 -2.98
CA ARG A 659 45.99 -14.64 -4.10
C ARG A 659 47.42 -14.69 -4.65
N ALA A 660 48.10 -13.54 -4.75
CA ALA A 660 49.51 -13.48 -5.17
C ALA A 660 50.42 -14.18 -4.15
N ALA A 661 50.18 -13.97 -2.86
CA ALA A 661 50.90 -14.65 -1.79
C ALA A 661 50.71 -16.17 -1.84
N ALA A 662 49.49 -16.64 -2.10
CA ALA A 662 49.19 -18.07 -2.20
C ALA A 662 49.92 -18.81 -3.35
N VAL A 663 50.37 -18.09 -4.37
CA VAL A 663 51.13 -18.65 -5.51
C VAL A 663 52.63 -18.30 -5.47
N GLY A 664 53.10 -17.66 -4.40
CA GLY A 664 54.51 -17.31 -4.22
C GLY A 664 55.01 -16.11 -5.04
N ASP A 665 54.11 -15.26 -5.57
CA ASP A 665 54.48 -14.07 -6.35
C ASP A 665 54.73 -12.86 -5.43
N SER A 666 55.95 -12.77 -4.89
CA SER A 666 56.36 -11.70 -3.97
C SER A 666 56.32 -10.31 -4.60
N ALA A 667 56.68 -10.17 -5.88
CA ALA A 667 56.66 -8.89 -6.58
C ALA A 667 55.24 -8.33 -6.76
N ALA A 668 54.24 -9.19 -6.95
CA ALA A 668 52.85 -8.78 -6.96
C ALA A 668 52.33 -8.42 -5.57
N VAL A 669 52.74 -9.16 -4.52
CA VAL A 669 52.39 -8.86 -3.12
C VAL A 669 52.85 -7.44 -2.74
N ASP A 670 54.11 -7.10 -2.97
CA ASP A 670 54.68 -5.79 -2.63
C ASP A 670 53.95 -4.65 -3.37
N ARG A 671 53.65 -4.87 -4.65
CA ARG A 671 52.89 -3.92 -5.47
C ARG A 671 51.48 -3.67 -4.94
N TYR A 672 50.82 -4.70 -4.41
CA TYR A 672 49.48 -4.54 -3.83
C TYR A 672 49.54 -3.90 -2.44
N ASN A 673 50.53 -4.21 -1.61
CA ASN A 673 50.74 -3.54 -0.32
C ASN A 673 50.92 -2.02 -0.51
N LEU A 674 51.80 -1.59 -1.43
CA LEU A 674 51.98 -0.16 -1.74
C LEU A 674 50.68 0.53 -2.15
N LYS A 675 49.82 -0.16 -2.91
CA LYS A 675 48.52 0.38 -3.31
C LYS A 675 47.51 0.42 -2.16
N ILE A 676 47.56 -0.55 -1.24
CA ILE A 676 46.72 -0.56 -0.05
C ILE A 676 47.12 0.60 0.85
N ASP A 677 48.42 0.74 1.17
CA ASP A 677 48.95 1.77 2.06
C ASP A 677 48.67 3.18 1.51
N ALA A 678 48.83 3.39 0.20
CA ALA A 678 48.46 4.66 -0.44
C ALA A 678 46.96 4.99 -0.40
N ASN A 679 46.11 4.01 -0.08
CA ASN A 679 44.64 4.15 -0.02
C ASN A 679 44.08 3.96 1.39
N VAL A 680 44.89 3.72 2.42
CA VAL A 680 44.51 3.81 3.84
C VAL A 680 44.94 5.20 4.33
N VAL A 681 43.98 6.07 4.64
CA VAL A 681 44.26 7.28 5.42
C VAL A 681 43.77 6.96 6.83
N GLU A 682 44.58 7.28 7.83
CA GLU A 682 44.24 7.12 9.26
C GLU A 682 42.86 7.74 9.52
N GLU A 683 41.97 6.96 10.16
CA GLU A 683 40.61 7.39 10.54
C GLU A 683 40.62 8.53 11.56
#